data_AF-A0A938K9I4-F1
#
_entry.id   AF-A0A938K9I4-F1
#
_cell.length_a   1.000
_cell.length_b   1.000
_cell.length_c   1.000
_cell.angle_alpha   90.00
_cell.angle_beta   90.00
_cell.angle_gamma   90.00
#
_symmetry.space_group_name_H-M   'P 1'
#
loop_
_entity.id
_entity.type
_entity.pdbx_description
1 polymer ?
#
loop_
_entity_poly.entity_id
_entity_poly.type
_entity_poly.pdbx_seq_one_letter_code
_entity_poly.pdbx_strand_id
1 'polypeptide(L)'
;MTTSPCIGVCRLDETAAHCVGCFRTLTEIASWPRLPEAEKLRVLQALATRRKDQKLRIVSFLPAATEMVCALGLADQLVGITHECDYPAAVRGKLVVVRSVLPVDQMSLREIDAAASERIGRGESLYQTDEQLLEQLAPTHILTQALCHVCAPSGNEIARVLQALRSKPQVLWFTPRCLEDIDQNLRQLGSATGRWAEAERIIAAHQARLDRIAELTSRVPRRPRVLCLEWTDPYYCAGHWVPEMVEIAGGVDALGRKGADSVRVAWNDIARWAPEVLIVMPCGFNLERAIVQTNQLLQEPGWRELPAVRGGNVFAVDANAYFARPGPRIVEGVELLAHLIHPELCSWPAIRGHAQFARVEGRGIEQLGHSFGEGGASVLASQWPSTNGSAGASPHPCSLKGYQSQTSSTAFTLVELLVVISVIVLLAGFLLPALNRSKSSARRVQCVGHLRQLGLAGQMYWDDNAGNAFRWRGAATNGGQVYWFGWLENGGEGARRFDRAQGALHPYLAGRGVEVCPALNYLSPQFKLKATGASFGYGYNLVLSPPPAQPPINMDKLARAAELVFLADSAQVNTFQAPASPRNPLLEEFYYLNTNEATVHFRHSRVANALFCDGHVAPEKPAHSSLDQRLPSQVVGRLRPEILADP
;
A
#
# COMPACT_ATOMS: atom_id res chain seq x y z
N MET A 1 12.67 -37.16 35.19
CA MET A 1 12.96 -35.91 34.45
C MET A 1 12.06 -35.85 33.23
N THR A 2 10.86 -35.27 33.36
CA THR A 2 9.97 -35.05 32.22
C THR A 2 10.44 -33.80 31.49
N THR A 3 11.19 -33.98 30.42
CA THR A 3 11.50 -32.90 29.47
C THR A 3 10.22 -32.19 29.07
N SER A 4 10.22 -30.87 29.13
CA SER A 4 9.10 -30.06 28.64
C SER A 4 8.72 -30.50 27.21
N PRO A 5 7.42 -30.69 26.88
CA PRO A 5 6.99 -31.00 25.53
C PRO A 5 7.33 -29.89 24.51
N CYS A 6 7.84 -28.73 24.97
CA CYS A 6 8.30 -27.65 24.11
C CYS A 6 9.76 -27.77 23.68
N ILE A 7 10.57 -28.61 24.32
CA ILE A 7 11.97 -28.83 23.92
C ILE A 7 11.98 -29.82 22.75
N GLY A 8 11.96 -29.28 21.53
CA GLY A 8 12.04 -30.04 20.27
C GLY A 8 10.88 -29.85 19.31
N VAL A 9 9.70 -29.43 19.79
CA VAL A 9 8.45 -29.42 18.99
C VAL A 9 7.88 -28.01 18.76
N CYS A 10 8.10 -27.08 19.69
CA CYS A 10 7.36 -25.83 19.77
C CYS A 10 8.11 -24.59 19.21
N ARG A 11 7.37 -23.62 18.67
CA ARG A 11 7.84 -22.33 18.10
C ARG A 11 6.99 -21.19 18.68
N LEU A 12 7.48 -19.95 18.78
CA LEU A 12 6.65 -18.79 19.16
C LEU A 12 5.95 -18.21 17.93
N ASP A 13 4.80 -17.58 18.15
CA ASP A 13 4.05 -16.85 17.11
C ASP A 13 4.81 -15.58 16.68
N GLU A 14 4.36 -14.96 15.60
CA GLU A 14 5.04 -13.81 14.99
C GLU A 14 5.17 -12.60 15.95
N THR A 15 4.26 -12.52 16.94
CA THR A 15 4.20 -11.47 17.97
C THR A 15 5.06 -11.77 19.20
N ALA A 16 5.67 -12.96 19.28
CA ALA A 16 6.35 -13.51 20.45
C ALA A 16 5.47 -13.58 21.71
N ALA A 17 4.14 -13.48 21.58
CA ALA A 17 3.23 -13.49 22.72
C ALA A 17 2.85 -14.92 23.13
N HIS A 18 2.73 -15.85 22.17
CA HIS A 18 2.32 -17.23 22.42
C HIS A 18 3.18 -18.27 21.70
N CYS A 19 3.18 -19.50 22.20
CA CYS A 19 3.77 -20.65 21.55
C CYS A 19 2.82 -21.28 20.53
N VAL A 20 3.19 -21.37 19.26
CA VAL A 20 2.42 -21.98 18.15
C VAL A 20 2.18 -23.49 18.33
N GLY A 21 3.02 -24.17 19.11
CA GLY A 21 2.86 -25.61 19.35
C GLY A 21 1.86 -25.94 20.47
N CYS A 22 1.88 -25.18 21.56
CA CYS A 22 1.06 -25.44 22.75
C CYS A 22 0.07 -24.33 23.13
N PHE A 23 0.03 -23.26 22.33
CA PHE A 23 -0.86 -22.09 22.43
C PHE A 23 -0.80 -21.32 23.75
N ARG A 24 0.27 -21.48 24.53
CA ARG A 24 0.49 -20.78 25.81
C ARG A 24 1.28 -19.49 25.63
N THR A 25 0.95 -18.47 26.42
CA THR A 25 1.70 -17.20 26.47
C THR A 25 3.10 -17.37 27.07
N LEU A 26 4.01 -16.42 26.83
CA LEU A 26 5.30 -16.38 27.54
C LEU A 26 5.13 -16.36 29.07
N THR A 27 4.11 -15.67 29.57
CA THR A 27 3.77 -15.61 31.00
C THR A 27 3.29 -16.96 31.54
N GLU A 28 2.50 -17.70 30.75
CA GLU A 28 2.04 -19.06 31.07
C GLU A 28 3.16 -20.10 30.98
N ILE A 29 4.14 -19.89 30.11
CA ILE A 29 5.36 -20.72 30.02
C ILE A 29 6.28 -20.41 31.22
N ALA A 30 6.41 -19.14 31.60
CA ALA A 30 7.18 -18.69 32.76
C ALA A 30 6.57 -19.13 34.10
N SER A 31 5.24 -19.26 34.18
CA SER A 31 4.53 -19.70 35.39
C SER A 31 4.39 -21.22 35.51
N TRP A 32 5.06 -22.02 34.66
CA TRP A 32 5.00 -23.47 34.75
C TRP A 32 5.48 -23.98 36.12
N PRO A 33 4.58 -24.64 36.89
CA PRO A 33 4.87 -25.00 38.28
C PRO A 33 5.79 -26.22 38.41
N ARG A 34 6.16 -26.88 37.29
CA ARG A 34 6.92 -28.15 37.28
C ARG A 34 8.33 -28.05 36.67
N LEU A 35 8.80 -26.87 36.27
CA LEU A 35 10.14 -26.70 35.67
C LEU A 35 11.02 -25.78 36.53
N PRO A 36 12.29 -26.17 36.81
CA PRO A 36 13.26 -25.31 37.47
C PRO A 36 13.53 -24.01 36.68
N GLU A 37 13.80 -22.90 37.37
CA GLU A 37 14.07 -21.58 36.76
C GLU A 37 15.19 -21.59 35.71
N ALA A 38 16.26 -22.38 35.94
CA ALA A 38 17.35 -22.53 34.98
C ALA A 38 16.91 -23.16 33.63
N GLU A 39 15.88 -24.00 33.66
CA GLU A 39 15.36 -24.71 32.49
C GLU A 39 14.37 -23.83 31.72
N LYS A 40 13.60 -22.99 32.42
CA LYS A 40 12.79 -21.91 31.81
C LYS A 40 13.66 -20.92 31.05
N LEU A 41 14.77 -20.49 31.64
CA LEU A 41 15.71 -19.57 31.01
C LEU A 41 16.34 -20.16 29.74
N ARG A 42 16.70 -21.45 29.75
CA ARG A 42 17.19 -22.17 28.56
C ARG A 42 16.17 -22.21 27.42
N VAL A 43 14.89 -22.45 27.71
CA VAL A 43 13.83 -22.47 26.70
C VAL A 43 13.66 -21.10 26.04
N LEU A 44 13.65 -20.03 26.84
CA LEU A 44 13.57 -18.66 26.34
C LEU A 44 14.80 -18.30 25.46
N GLN A 45 16.00 -18.68 25.88
CA GLN A 45 17.23 -18.48 25.11
C GLN A 45 17.21 -19.28 23.79
N ALA A 46 16.75 -20.53 23.79
CA ALA A 46 16.67 -21.36 22.60
C ALA A 46 15.65 -20.85 21.57
N LEU A 47 14.53 -20.27 22.02
CA LEU A 47 13.51 -19.66 21.16
C LEU A 47 14.02 -18.36 20.50
N ALA A 48 14.74 -17.53 21.24
CA ALA A 48 15.38 -16.34 20.69
C ALA A 48 16.48 -16.67 19.66
N THR A 49 17.19 -17.79 19.87
CA THR A 49 18.28 -18.25 18.99
C THR A 49 17.74 -18.83 17.67
N ARG A 50 16.60 -19.55 17.69
CA ARG A 50 15.97 -20.10 16.47
C ARG A 50 15.47 -19.05 15.48
N ARG A 51 15.16 -17.82 15.92
CA ARG A 51 14.80 -16.69 15.03
C ARG A 51 16.03 -16.10 14.32
N LYS A 52 17.24 -16.29 14.88
CA LYS A 52 18.53 -15.89 14.26
C LYS A 52 19.03 -16.89 13.21
N ASP A 53 18.63 -18.15 13.28
CA ASP A 53 19.17 -19.23 12.44
C ASP A 53 18.43 -19.49 11.11
N GLN A 54 17.29 -18.82 10.83
CA GLN A 54 16.76 -18.81 9.46
C GLN A 54 17.54 -17.79 8.62
N LYS A 55 18.43 -18.29 7.76
CA LYS A 55 19.18 -17.47 6.80
C LYS A 55 18.18 -16.74 5.90
N LEU A 56 17.96 -15.45 6.17
CA LEU A 56 17.06 -14.59 5.41
C LEU A 56 17.46 -14.57 3.93
N ARG A 57 16.46 -14.76 3.07
CA ARG A 57 16.55 -14.67 1.62
C ARG A 57 15.38 -13.82 1.14
N ILE A 58 15.67 -12.59 0.75
CA ILE A 58 14.69 -11.56 0.42
C ILE A 58 14.72 -11.38 -1.10
N VAL A 59 13.55 -11.43 -1.72
CA VAL A 59 13.37 -11.03 -3.11
C VAL A 59 12.46 -9.82 -3.14
N SER A 60 12.86 -8.79 -3.89
CA SER A 60 12.12 -7.53 -3.99
C SER A 60 11.56 -7.35 -5.39
N PHE A 61 10.24 -7.13 -5.47
CA PHE A 61 9.49 -6.92 -6.72
C PHE A 61 9.27 -5.42 -7.01
N LEU A 62 9.95 -4.53 -6.28
CA LEU A 62 9.94 -3.10 -6.57
C LEU A 62 11.22 -2.38 -6.08
N PRO A 63 11.62 -1.28 -6.76
CA PRO A 63 12.78 -0.48 -6.36
C PRO A 63 12.70 0.08 -4.93
N ALA A 64 11.56 0.65 -4.53
CA ALA A 64 11.43 1.25 -3.21
C ALA A 64 11.65 0.25 -2.06
N ALA A 65 11.14 -0.98 -2.20
CA ALA A 65 11.38 -2.05 -1.23
C ALA A 65 12.85 -2.48 -1.20
N THR A 66 13.53 -2.48 -2.35
CA THR A 66 14.96 -2.76 -2.44
C THR A 66 15.78 -1.73 -1.67
N GLU A 67 15.41 -0.45 -1.77
CA GLU A 67 16.04 0.62 -1.00
C GLU A 67 15.82 0.45 0.51
N MET A 68 14.59 0.10 0.92
CA MET A 68 14.29 -0.19 2.33
C MET A 68 15.12 -1.36 2.87
N VAL A 69 15.26 -2.45 2.12
CA VAL A 69 16.09 -3.60 2.51
C VAL A 69 17.54 -3.18 2.70
N CYS A 70 18.09 -2.39 1.79
CA CYS A 70 19.46 -1.92 1.89
C CYS A 70 19.65 -0.95 3.07
N ALA A 71 18.68 -0.05 3.30
CA ALA A 71 18.70 0.88 4.43
C ALA A 71 18.70 0.16 5.79
N LEU A 72 18.04 -1.00 5.88
CA LEU A 72 18.05 -1.86 7.08
C LEU A 72 19.32 -2.73 7.22
N GLY A 73 20.32 -2.53 6.35
CA GLY A 73 21.56 -3.30 6.36
C GLY A 73 21.36 -4.77 5.95
N LEU A 74 20.41 -5.03 5.05
CA LEU A 74 20.06 -6.38 4.58
C LEU A 74 20.43 -6.63 3.11
N ALA A 75 21.34 -5.84 2.54
CA ALA A 75 21.76 -5.95 1.14
C ALA A 75 22.31 -7.35 0.79
N ASP A 76 22.98 -8.03 1.72
CA ASP A 76 23.50 -9.39 1.51
C ASP A 76 22.39 -10.45 1.48
N GLN A 77 21.29 -10.19 2.21
CA GLN A 77 20.11 -11.07 2.25
C GLN A 77 19.17 -10.82 1.07
N LEU A 78 19.35 -9.71 0.34
CA LEU A 78 18.66 -9.45 -0.92
C LEU A 78 19.26 -10.31 -2.03
N VAL A 79 18.52 -11.34 -2.43
CA VAL A 79 18.96 -12.36 -3.40
C VAL A 79 18.32 -12.21 -4.78
N GLY A 80 17.28 -11.39 -4.91
CA GLY A 80 16.62 -11.10 -6.18
C GLY A 80 15.95 -9.74 -6.18
N ILE A 81 15.96 -9.06 -7.34
CA ILE A 81 15.46 -7.70 -7.54
C ILE A 81 14.67 -7.59 -8.85
N THR A 82 14.08 -6.41 -9.12
CA THR A 82 13.57 -6.06 -10.44
C THR A 82 14.67 -5.44 -11.32
N HIS A 83 14.42 -5.39 -12.62
CA HIS A 83 15.29 -4.69 -13.57
C HIS A 83 15.42 -3.17 -13.31
N GLU A 84 14.47 -2.56 -12.59
CA GLU A 84 14.44 -1.14 -12.25
C GLU A 84 15.18 -0.83 -10.94
N CYS A 85 15.65 -1.85 -10.22
CA CYS A 85 16.39 -1.67 -8.97
C CYS A 85 17.84 -1.28 -9.27
N ASP A 86 18.15 0.01 -9.16
CA ASP A 86 19.45 0.60 -9.50
C ASP A 86 20.17 1.25 -8.31
N TYR A 87 19.52 1.32 -7.15
CA TYR A 87 20.00 2.01 -5.95
C TYR A 87 19.77 1.18 -4.67
N PRO A 88 20.70 1.22 -3.68
CA PRO A 88 22.04 1.82 -3.75
C PRO A 88 22.99 1.02 -4.65
N ALA A 89 24.19 1.53 -4.94
CA ALA A 89 25.14 0.86 -5.84
C ALA A 89 25.45 -0.61 -5.47
N ALA A 90 25.26 -0.99 -4.20
CA ALA A 90 25.38 -2.37 -3.70
C ALA A 90 24.38 -3.37 -4.32
N VAL A 91 23.32 -2.90 -4.98
CA VAL A 91 22.35 -3.78 -5.67
C VAL A 91 22.74 -4.07 -7.12
N ARG A 92 23.77 -3.38 -7.64
CA ARG A 92 24.30 -3.66 -8.98
C ARG A 92 24.83 -5.09 -9.03
N GLY A 93 24.40 -5.85 -10.04
CA GLY A 93 24.78 -7.25 -10.22
C GLY A 93 23.95 -8.25 -9.41
N LYS A 94 22.95 -7.81 -8.63
CA LYS A 94 21.95 -8.72 -8.06
C LYS A 94 21.12 -9.35 -9.18
N LEU A 95 20.63 -10.56 -8.94
CA LEU A 95 19.86 -11.32 -9.92
C LEU A 95 18.49 -10.66 -10.16
N VAL A 96 18.18 -10.42 -11.43
CA VAL A 96 16.92 -9.81 -11.85
C VAL A 96 15.86 -10.89 -12.03
N VAL A 97 14.86 -10.88 -11.15
CA VAL A 97 13.74 -11.83 -11.12
C VAL A 97 12.50 -11.28 -11.83
N VAL A 98 12.33 -9.96 -11.83
CA VAL A 98 11.16 -9.30 -12.43
C VAL A 98 11.59 -8.35 -13.53
N ARG A 99 11.00 -8.50 -14.72
CA ARG A 99 11.27 -7.70 -15.92
C ARG A 99 10.00 -7.05 -16.45
N SER A 100 10.13 -5.88 -17.07
CA SER A 100 9.04 -5.29 -17.87
C SER A 100 8.81 -6.17 -19.10
N VAL A 101 7.54 -6.36 -19.45
CA VAL A 101 7.17 -7.00 -20.72
C VAL A 101 7.19 -6.01 -21.87
N LEU A 102 7.00 -4.71 -21.58
CA LEU A 102 7.04 -3.65 -22.57
C LEU A 102 8.49 -3.19 -22.80
N PRO A 103 8.92 -2.97 -24.06
CA PRO A 103 10.23 -2.41 -24.39
C PRO A 103 10.24 -0.88 -24.17
N VAL A 104 10.07 -0.44 -22.92
CA VAL A 104 9.89 0.97 -22.52
C VAL A 104 11.03 1.91 -22.97
N ASP A 105 12.21 1.37 -23.25
CA ASP A 105 13.36 2.15 -23.73
C ASP A 105 13.28 2.47 -25.22
N GLN A 106 12.41 1.80 -25.96
CA GLN A 106 12.23 1.96 -27.41
C GLN A 106 10.90 2.65 -27.77
N MET A 107 10.11 3.04 -26.76
CA MET A 107 8.76 3.58 -26.94
C MET A 107 8.68 5.03 -26.45
N SER A 108 7.84 5.82 -27.11
CA SER A 108 7.42 7.14 -26.61
C SER A 108 6.49 7.00 -25.40
N LEU A 109 6.34 8.07 -24.60
CA LEU A 109 5.41 8.09 -23.46
C LEU A 109 3.98 7.71 -23.85
N ARG A 110 3.50 8.20 -25.00
CA ARG A 110 2.16 7.90 -25.52
C ARG A 110 2.01 6.44 -25.92
N GLU A 111 3.02 5.85 -26.56
CA GLU A 111 3.02 4.43 -26.90
C GLU A 111 3.05 3.56 -25.64
N ILE A 112 3.83 3.96 -24.62
CA ILE A 112 3.87 3.28 -23.32
C ILE A 112 2.50 3.36 -22.65
N ASP A 113 1.88 4.54 -22.58
CA ASP A 113 0.55 4.74 -21.98
C ASP A 113 -0.52 3.89 -22.68
N ALA A 114 -0.52 3.88 -24.02
CA ALA A 114 -1.45 3.10 -24.82
C ALA A 114 -1.26 1.59 -24.59
N ALA A 115 -0.01 1.10 -24.67
CA ALA A 115 0.29 -0.32 -24.48
C ALA A 115 0.03 -0.78 -23.03
N ALA A 116 0.35 0.07 -22.05
CA ALA A 116 0.09 -0.21 -20.65
C ALA A 116 -1.41 -0.28 -20.36
N SER A 117 -2.16 0.72 -20.83
CA SER A 117 -3.62 0.78 -20.69
C SER A 117 -4.31 -0.39 -21.37
N GLU A 118 -3.87 -0.79 -22.57
CA GLU A 118 -4.41 -1.93 -23.30
C GLU A 118 -4.23 -3.24 -22.52
N ARG A 119 -3.02 -3.50 -22.01
CA ARG A 119 -2.72 -4.71 -21.22
C ARG A 119 -3.49 -4.76 -19.92
N ILE A 120 -3.53 -3.64 -19.18
CA ILE A 120 -4.30 -3.53 -17.94
C ILE A 120 -5.79 -3.75 -18.24
N GLY A 121 -6.32 -3.18 -19.33
CA GLY A 121 -7.70 -3.38 -19.76
C GLY A 121 -8.04 -4.84 -20.10
N ARG A 122 -7.05 -5.64 -20.52
CA ARG A 122 -7.17 -7.08 -20.75
C ARG A 122 -6.89 -7.93 -19.49
N GLY A 123 -6.54 -7.30 -18.36
CA GLY A 123 -6.15 -8.00 -17.13
C GLY A 123 -4.78 -8.68 -17.20
N GLU A 124 -3.94 -8.29 -18.16
CA GLU A 124 -2.56 -8.77 -18.32
C GLU A 124 -1.61 -7.97 -17.41
N SER A 125 -0.54 -8.61 -16.93
CA SER A 125 0.49 -7.91 -16.14
C SER A 125 1.46 -7.15 -17.05
N LEU A 126 1.99 -6.02 -16.57
CA LEU A 126 3.06 -5.29 -17.24
C LEU A 126 4.45 -5.86 -16.96
N TYR A 127 4.52 -6.80 -16.02
CA TYR A 127 5.73 -7.46 -15.61
C TYR A 127 5.67 -8.95 -15.89
N GLN A 128 6.86 -9.54 -15.98
CA GLN A 128 7.07 -10.97 -16.04
C GLN A 128 8.03 -11.36 -14.93
N THR A 129 7.63 -12.38 -14.18
CA THR A 129 8.43 -12.99 -13.12
C THR A 129 9.16 -14.24 -13.63
N ASP A 130 10.47 -14.34 -13.41
CA ASP A 130 11.25 -15.55 -13.66
C ASP A 130 11.00 -16.57 -12.54
N GLU A 131 10.00 -17.43 -12.75
CA GLU A 131 9.57 -18.44 -11.78
C GLU A 131 10.66 -19.48 -11.48
N GLN A 132 11.45 -19.86 -12.48
CA GLN A 132 12.52 -20.85 -12.32
C GLN A 132 13.63 -20.29 -11.44
N LEU A 133 14.05 -19.05 -11.70
CA LEU A 133 15.01 -18.34 -10.87
C LEU A 133 14.45 -18.12 -9.47
N LEU A 134 13.19 -17.72 -9.32
CA LEU A 134 12.58 -17.49 -8.03
C LEU A 134 12.52 -18.76 -7.17
N GLU A 135 12.21 -19.91 -7.76
CA GLU A 135 12.24 -21.22 -7.08
C GLU A 135 13.68 -21.58 -6.66
N GLN A 136 14.68 -21.38 -7.54
CA GLN A 136 16.10 -21.58 -7.19
C GLN A 136 16.57 -20.66 -6.07
N LEU A 137 16.07 -19.41 -6.07
CA LEU A 137 16.37 -18.44 -5.04
C LEU A 137 15.72 -18.78 -3.71
N ALA A 138 14.71 -19.66 -3.65
CA ALA A 138 14.07 -20.14 -2.43
C ALA A 138 13.85 -19.00 -1.40
N PRO A 139 13.09 -17.94 -1.76
CA PRO A 139 12.89 -16.79 -0.89
C PRO A 139 12.22 -17.20 0.41
N THR A 140 12.62 -16.52 1.48
CA THR A 140 11.91 -16.47 2.77
C THR A 140 10.90 -15.32 2.79
N HIS A 141 11.20 -14.24 2.06
CA HIS A 141 10.38 -13.04 1.99
C HIS A 141 10.30 -12.55 0.55
N ILE A 142 9.09 -12.17 0.11
CA ILE A 142 8.85 -11.44 -1.14
C ILE A 142 8.25 -10.08 -0.78
N LEU A 143 8.87 -9.02 -1.28
CA LEU A 143 8.39 -7.64 -1.09
C LEU A 143 7.73 -7.18 -2.37
N THR A 144 6.47 -6.77 -2.31
CA THR A 144 5.70 -6.32 -3.48
C THR A 144 4.77 -5.14 -3.12
N GLN A 145 4.06 -4.61 -4.11
CA GLN A 145 3.15 -3.48 -3.99
C GLN A 145 1.81 -3.78 -4.69
N ALA A 146 0.74 -3.24 -4.12
CA ALA A 146 -0.62 -3.26 -4.68
C ALA A 146 -1.20 -1.83 -4.77
N LEU A 147 -0.34 -0.86 -5.11
CA LEU A 147 -0.70 0.56 -5.22
C LEU A 147 -1.08 0.96 -6.64
N CYS A 148 -0.29 0.51 -7.63
CA CYS A 148 -0.46 0.87 -9.03
C CYS A 148 -0.25 -0.40 -9.88
N HIS A 149 -1.17 -0.65 -10.81
CA HIS A 149 -1.06 -1.77 -11.76
C HIS A 149 0.08 -1.60 -12.78
N VAL A 150 0.70 -0.40 -12.80
CA VAL A 150 1.82 -0.04 -13.70
C VAL A 150 3.18 -0.26 -13.06
N CYS A 151 3.35 -0.03 -11.75
CA CYS A 151 4.67 0.09 -11.12
C CYS A 151 5.22 -1.19 -10.47
N ALA A 152 4.41 -2.25 -10.38
CA ALA A 152 4.84 -3.54 -9.83
C ALA A 152 3.98 -4.69 -10.38
N PRO A 153 4.46 -5.95 -10.33
CA PRO A 153 3.66 -7.12 -10.68
C PRO A 153 2.31 -7.13 -9.94
N SER A 154 1.23 -7.34 -10.69
CA SER A 154 -0.12 -7.30 -10.13
C SER A 154 -0.36 -8.43 -9.11
N GLY A 155 -1.34 -8.24 -8.22
CA GLY A 155 -1.70 -9.23 -7.21
C GLY A 155 -2.06 -10.61 -7.78
N ASN A 156 -2.61 -10.66 -9.01
CA ASN A 156 -2.95 -11.90 -9.70
C ASN A 156 -1.72 -12.67 -10.19
N GLU A 157 -0.68 -11.98 -10.65
CA GLU A 157 0.58 -12.61 -11.09
C GLU A 157 1.31 -13.21 -9.88
N ILE A 158 1.43 -12.44 -8.80
CA ILE A 158 2.07 -12.91 -7.57
C ILE A 158 1.31 -14.08 -6.95
N ALA A 159 -0.03 -14.07 -6.94
CA ALA A 159 -0.80 -15.20 -6.44
C ALA A 159 -0.52 -16.49 -7.24
N ARG A 160 -0.37 -16.41 -8.57
CA ARG A 160 0.01 -17.56 -9.41
C ARG A 160 1.42 -18.05 -9.10
N VAL A 161 2.38 -17.13 -9.05
CA VAL A 161 3.78 -17.44 -8.75
C VAL A 161 3.91 -18.09 -7.36
N LEU A 162 3.24 -17.55 -6.34
CA LEU A 162 3.25 -18.08 -4.98
C LEU A 162 2.64 -19.48 -4.85
N GLN A 163 1.65 -19.82 -5.68
CA GLN A 163 1.06 -21.17 -5.71
C GLN A 163 2.04 -22.20 -6.25
N ALA A 164 2.92 -21.80 -7.18
CA ALA A 164 3.92 -22.67 -7.79
C ALA A 164 5.17 -22.86 -6.89
N LEU A 165 5.48 -21.88 -6.03
CA LEU A 165 6.68 -21.92 -5.19
C LEU A 165 6.58 -22.93 -4.03
N ARG A 166 7.62 -23.77 -3.88
CA ARG A 166 7.70 -24.70 -2.75
C ARG A 166 8.06 -24.01 -1.44
N SER A 167 8.82 -22.91 -1.50
CA SER A 167 9.40 -22.26 -0.32
C SER A 167 8.41 -21.46 0.54
N LYS A 168 7.15 -21.28 0.09
CA LYS A 168 6.07 -20.53 0.77
C LYS A 168 6.57 -19.28 1.51
N PRO A 169 7.17 -18.30 0.79
CA PRO A 169 7.72 -17.09 1.41
C PRO A 169 6.64 -16.25 2.08
N GLN A 170 7.01 -15.50 3.12
CA GLN A 170 6.17 -14.43 3.63
C GLN A 170 6.12 -13.29 2.60
N VAL A 171 4.93 -12.78 2.31
CA VAL A 171 4.74 -11.69 1.35
C VAL A 171 4.40 -10.41 2.09
N LEU A 172 5.21 -9.36 1.88
CA LEU A 172 4.94 -8.03 2.40
C LEU A 172 4.41 -7.15 1.28
N TRP A 173 3.23 -6.57 1.51
CA TRP A 173 2.53 -5.70 0.57
C TRP A 173 2.69 -4.25 0.98
N PHE A 174 3.45 -3.48 0.20
CA PHE A 174 3.68 -2.07 0.42
C PHE A 174 2.72 -1.26 -0.45
N THR A 175 1.72 -0.63 0.17
CA THR A 175 0.69 0.17 -0.55
C THR A 175 0.60 1.60 -0.01
N PRO A 176 1.69 2.39 -0.08
CA PRO A 176 1.71 3.69 0.54
C PRO A 176 0.90 4.72 -0.25
N ARG A 177 0.01 5.45 0.42
CA ARG A 177 -0.73 6.58 -0.17
C ARG A 177 -0.28 7.93 0.37
N CYS A 178 0.41 7.95 1.50
CA CYS A 178 0.99 9.14 2.13
C CYS A 178 2.40 8.81 2.67
N LEU A 179 3.12 9.83 3.13
CA LEU A 179 4.46 9.68 3.72
C LEU A 179 4.43 8.78 4.97
N GLU A 180 3.38 8.87 5.80
CA GLU A 180 3.22 8.00 6.98
C GLU A 180 3.15 6.52 6.59
N ASP A 181 2.46 6.18 5.49
CA ASP A 181 2.38 4.79 5.02
C ASP A 181 3.76 4.27 4.56
N ILE A 182 4.64 5.14 4.05
CA ILE A 182 6.01 4.78 3.66
C ILE A 182 6.80 4.35 4.90
N ASP A 183 6.72 5.13 5.98
CA ASP A 183 7.34 4.79 7.26
C ASP A 183 6.71 3.53 7.86
N GLN A 184 5.40 3.32 7.68
CA GLN A 184 4.69 2.13 8.13
C GLN A 184 5.17 0.86 7.38
N ASN A 185 5.45 0.96 6.07
CA ASN A 185 6.05 -0.12 5.28
C ASN A 185 7.48 -0.43 5.75
N LEU A 186 8.30 0.59 6.01
CA LEU A 186 9.66 0.40 6.53
C LEU A 186 9.64 -0.28 7.91
N ARG A 187 8.72 0.12 8.79
CA ARG A 187 8.49 -0.51 10.10
C ARG A 187 8.02 -1.95 9.98
N GLN A 188 7.13 -2.25 9.04
CA GLN A 188 6.69 -3.61 8.76
C GLN A 188 7.85 -4.48 8.30
N LEU A 189 8.68 -3.99 7.37
CA LEU A 189 9.88 -4.69 6.91
C LEU A 189 10.88 -4.91 8.05
N GLY A 190 11.13 -3.88 8.86
CA GLY A 190 11.98 -3.97 10.03
C GLY A 190 11.49 -5.03 11.03
N SER A 191 10.19 -5.12 11.25
CA SER A 191 9.59 -6.13 12.12
C SER A 191 9.74 -7.55 11.55
N ALA A 192 9.44 -7.74 10.27
CA ALA A 192 9.53 -9.04 9.60
C ALA A 192 10.97 -9.58 9.54
N THR A 193 11.95 -8.68 9.42
CA THR A 193 13.38 -9.04 9.25
C THR A 193 14.21 -8.96 10.54
N GLY A 194 13.59 -8.63 11.68
CA GLY A 194 14.31 -8.46 12.95
C GLY A 194 15.23 -7.22 13.00
N ARG A 195 14.92 -6.20 12.20
CA ARG A 195 15.60 -4.90 12.09
C ARG A 195 14.74 -3.73 12.60
N TRP A 196 13.81 -4.00 13.51
CA TRP A 196 12.86 -2.99 14.02
C TRP A 196 13.56 -1.73 14.57
N ALA A 197 14.60 -1.88 15.39
CA ALA A 197 15.31 -0.74 15.97
C ALA A 197 15.96 0.16 14.90
N GLU A 198 16.48 -0.44 13.82
CA GLU A 198 17.06 0.30 12.70
C GLU A 198 15.98 1.01 11.89
N ALA A 199 14.84 0.36 11.68
CA ALA A 199 13.67 0.97 11.03
C ALA A 199 13.19 2.21 11.80
N GLU A 200 12.97 2.12 13.12
CA GLU A 200 12.54 3.27 13.92
C GLU A 200 13.57 4.40 13.93
N ARG A 201 14.87 4.09 13.93
CA ARG A 201 15.94 5.09 13.85
C ARG A 201 15.85 5.88 12.54
N ILE A 202 15.62 5.20 11.42
CA ILE A 202 15.46 5.82 10.11
C ILE A 202 14.18 6.67 10.07
N ILE A 203 13.06 6.13 10.56
CA ILE A 203 11.77 6.83 10.61
C ILE A 203 11.85 8.10 11.47
N ALA A 204 12.47 8.03 12.64
CA ALA A 204 12.68 9.21 13.49
C ALA A 204 13.53 10.29 12.78
N ALA A 205 14.56 9.87 12.03
CA ALA A 205 15.38 10.78 11.25
C ALA A 205 14.60 11.41 10.08
N HIS A 206 13.73 10.63 9.41
CA HIS A 206 12.82 11.13 8.37
C HIS A 206 11.87 12.17 8.93
N GLN A 207 11.15 11.84 10.00
CA GLN A 207 10.18 12.74 10.61
C GLN A 207 10.85 14.06 11.04
N ALA A 208 12.01 13.99 11.68
CA ALA A 208 12.74 15.18 12.08
C ALA A 208 13.16 16.07 10.89
N ARG A 209 13.45 15.48 9.72
CA ARG A 209 13.75 16.24 8.48
C ARG A 209 12.49 16.89 7.92
N LEU A 210 11.39 16.16 7.84
CA LEU A 210 10.10 16.68 7.37
C LEU A 210 9.57 17.82 8.27
N ASP A 211 9.66 17.65 9.59
CA ASP A 211 9.25 18.66 10.57
C ASP A 211 10.04 19.96 10.40
N ARG A 212 11.36 19.88 10.14
CA ARG A 212 12.18 21.06 9.88
C ARG A 212 11.72 21.81 8.63
N ILE A 213 11.41 21.09 7.56
CA ILE A 213 10.91 21.72 6.32
C ILE A 213 9.56 22.37 6.58
N ALA A 214 8.63 21.65 7.21
CA ALA A 214 7.31 22.16 7.55
C ALA A 214 7.39 23.41 8.45
N GLU A 215 8.32 23.44 9.41
CA GLU A 215 8.55 24.61 10.26
C GLU A 215 9.05 25.80 9.45
N LEU A 216 10.05 25.61 8.58
CA LEU A 216 10.58 26.66 7.71
C LEU A 216 9.51 27.21 6.76
N THR A 217 8.78 26.32 6.10
CA THR A 217 7.77 26.68 5.10
C THR A 217 6.48 27.20 5.73
N SER A 218 6.22 26.96 7.02
CA SER A 218 5.08 27.56 7.74
C SER A 218 5.14 29.09 7.80
N ARG A 219 6.35 29.66 7.65
CA ARG A 219 6.61 31.10 7.76
C ARG A 219 6.46 31.84 6.44
N VAL A 220 6.20 31.13 5.34
CA VAL A 220 6.06 31.75 4.01
C VAL A 220 4.76 32.57 3.96
N PRO A 221 4.80 33.82 3.49
CA PRO A 221 3.61 34.68 3.46
C PRO A 221 2.58 34.24 2.42
N ARG A 222 3.03 33.53 1.37
CA ARG A 222 2.20 33.02 0.28
C ARG A 222 2.74 31.67 -0.18
N ARG A 223 1.83 30.72 -0.35
CA ARG A 223 2.12 29.41 -0.96
C ARG A 223 1.86 29.49 -2.47
N PRO A 224 2.87 29.25 -3.33
CA PRO A 224 2.68 29.28 -4.78
C PRO A 224 1.90 28.06 -5.27
N ARG A 225 1.24 28.21 -6.42
CA ARG A 225 0.63 27.10 -7.16
C ARG A 225 1.71 26.24 -7.80
N VAL A 226 1.86 25.00 -7.32
CA VAL A 226 2.85 24.04 -7.79
C VAL A 226 2.15 22.92 -8.55
N LEU A 227 2.51 22.71 -9.81
CA LEU A 227 2.04 21.56 -10.59
C LEU A 227 3.15 20.51 -10.67
N CYS A 228 2.79 19.28 -10.33
CA CYS A 228 3.64 18.11 -10.37
C CYS A 228 3.17 17.16 -11.48
N LEU A 229 3.85 17.18 -12.64
CA LEU A 229 3.55 16.30 -13.78
C LEU A 229 4.38 15.02 -13.69
N GLU A 230 3.72 13.90 -13.42
CA GLU A 230 4.35 12.57 -13.37
C GLU A 230 4.33 11.82 -14.72
N TRP A 231 3.63 12.39 -15.71
CA TRP A 231 3.64 11.95 -17.10
C TRP A 231 3.25 13.14 -17.99
N THR A 232 3.90 13.30 -19.14
CA THR A 232 3.69 14.46 -20.02
C THR A 232 2.92 14.14 -21.29
N ASP A 233 2.72 12.87 -21.66
CA ASP A 233 1.89 12.51 -22.81
C ASP A 233 1.23 11.12 -22.61
N PRO A 234 -0.05 11.06 -22.21
CA PRO A 234 -0.90 12.20 -21.86
C PRO A 234 -0.53 12.83 -20.50
N TYR A 235 -1.04 14.02 -20.21
CA TYR A 235 -0.74 14.71 -18.95
C TYR A 235 -1.32 14.00 -17.73
N TYR A 236 -0.46 13.59 -16.80
CA TYR A 236 -0.87 13.10 -15.49
C TYR A 236 -0.38 14.02 -14.38
N CYS A 237 -1.32 14.48 -13.55
CA CYS A 237 -1.02 15.12 -12.28
C CYS A 237 -0.76 14.06 -11.22
N ALA A 238 0.27 14.28 -10.42
CA ALA A 238 0.68 13.34 -9.40
C ALA A 238 -0.37 13.16 -8.29
N GLY A 239 -0.54 11.91 -7.86
CA GLY A 239 -1.37 11.51 -6.74
C GLY A 239 -0.55 11.07 -5.52
N HIS A 240 -1.15 10.25 -4.67
CA HIS A 240 -0.53 9.58 -3.53
C HIS A 240 0.13 10.58 -2.56
N TRP A 241 1.42 10.39 -2.28
CA TRP A 241 2.20 11.20 -1.34
C TRP A 241 2.68 12.52 -1.96
N VAL A 242 2.69 12.68 -3.28
CA VAL A 242 3.28 13.86 -3.92
C VAL A 242 2.57 15.16 -3.53
N PRO A 243 1.22 15.25 -3.53
CA PRO A 243 0.55 16.46 -3.05
C PRO A 243 0.85 16.79 -1.58
N GLU A 244 1.10 15.76 -0.75
CA GLU A 244 1.56 15.95 0.64
C GLU A 244 2.99 16.51 0.68
N MET A 245 3.88 16.04 -0.20
CA MET A 245 5.23 16.62 -0.35
C MET A 245 5.16 18.10 -0.72
N VAL A 246 4.29 18.47 -1.67
CA VAL A 246 4.06 19.87 -2.08
C VAL A 246 3.58 20.72 -0.91
N GLU A 247 2.64 20.19 -0.12
CA GLU A 247 2.10 20.86 1.06
C GLU A 247 3.19 21.12 2.12
N ILE A 248 4.01 20.12 2.43
CA ILE A 248 5.13 20.25 3.38
C ILE A 248 6.19 21.22 2.84
N ALA A 249 6.47 21.17 1.54
CA ALA A 249 7.39 22.07 0.85
C ALA A 249 6.87 23.52 0.71
N GLY A 250 5.67 23.84 1.23
CA GLY A 250 5.14 25.20 1.25
C GLY A 250 4.46 25.64 -0.05
N GLY A 251 4.06 24.69 -0.90
CA GLY A 251 3.27 24.94 -2.10
C GLY A 251 1.78 24.58 -1.93
N VAL A 252 1.03 24.75 -3.02
CA VAL A 252 -0.35 24.25 -3.18
C VAL A 252 -0.46 23.54 -4.52
N ASP A 253 -0.85 22.27 -4.51
CA ASP A 253 -1.27 21.52 -5.69
C ASP A 253 -2.77 21.23 -5.59
N ALA A 254 -3.55 21.83 -6.50
CA ALA A 254 -5.00 21.62 -6.55
C ALA A 254 -5.44 20.75 -7.73
N LEU A 255 -4.50 20.36 -8.60
CA LEU A 255 -4.77 19.46 -9.72
C LEU A 255 -4.42 18.00 -9.36
N GLY A 256 -3.43 17.79 -8.48
CA GLY A 256 -3.16 16.53 -7.82
C GLY A 256 -4.19 16.16 -6.75
N ARG A 257 -4.19 14.89 -6.33
CA ARG A 257 -5.13 14.36 -5.32
C ARG A 257 -4.37 13.66 -4.20
N LYS A 258 -4.23 14.33 -3.04
CA LYS A 258 -3.56 13.78 -1.86
C LYS A 258 -4.17 12.43 -1.46
N GLY A 259 -3.33 11.40 -1.39
CA GLY A 259 -3.74 10.05 -0.97
C GLY A 259 -4.56 9.24 -1.98
N ALA A 260 -4.81 9.76 -3.18
CA ALA A 260 -5.55 9.07 -4.24
C ALA A 260 -4.67 8.87 -5.48
N ASP A 261 -5.12 8.04 -6.42
CA ASP A 261 -4.37 7.76 -7.64
C ASP A 261 -4.11 9.03 -8.46
N SER A 262 -3.02 8.99 -9.23
CA SER A 262 -2.69 10.02 -10.19
C SER A 262 -3.73 10.13 -11.29
N VAL A 263 -3.94 11.35 -11.79
CA VAL A 263 -5.09 11.65 -12.65
C VAL A 263 -4.68 12.28 -13.96
N ARG A 264 -5.28 11.80 -15.03
CA ARG A 264 -5.16 12.43 -16.34
C ARG A 264 -5.86 13.79 -16.33
N VAL A 265 -5.19 14.80 -16.85
CA VAL A 265 -5.72 16.16 -16.98
C VAL A 265 -5.61 16.65 -18.42
N ALA A 266 -6.47 17.60 -18.82
CA ALA A 266 -6.31 18.25 -20.10
C ALA A 266 -5.31 19.41 -19.99
N TRP A 267 -4.56 19.68 -21.06
CA TRP A 267 -3.66 20.84 -21.11
C TRP A 267 -4.38 22.16 -20.80
N ASN A 268 -5.61 22.33 -21.31
CA ASN A 268 -6.42 23.51 -21.04
C ASN A 268 -6.74 23.70 -19.55
N ASP A 269 -6.81 22.63 -18.77
CA ASP A 269 -6.99 22.72 -17.31
C ASP A 269 -5.72 23.19 -16.62
N ILE A 270 -4.56 22.68 -17.06
CA ILE A 270 -3.24 23.12 -16.60
C ILE A 270 -3.05 24.62 -16.89
N ALA A 271 -3.32 25.03 -18.14
CA ALA A 271 -3.17 26.42 -18.56
C ALA A 271 -4.10 27.36 -17.80
N ARG A 272 -5.36 26.96 -17.56
CA ARG A 272 -6.32 27.75 -16.76
C ARG A 272 -5.94 27.86 -15.29
N TRP A 273 -5.41 26.78 -14.71
CA TRP A 273 -4.96 26.80 -13.32
C TRP A 273 -3.71 27.67 -13.12
N ALA A 274 -2.91 27.86 -14.18
CA ALA A 274 -1.79 28.77 -14.26
C ALA A 274 -0.74 28.53 -13.16
N PRO A 275 -0.02 27.38 -13.18
CA PRO A 275 1.02 27.08 -12.19
C PRO A 275 2.08 28.18 -12.12
N GLU A 276 2.55 28.47 -10.91
CA GLU A 276 3.67 29.38 -10.63
C GLU A 276 5.01 28.63 -10.53
N VAL A 277 4.94 27.34 -10.22
CA VAL A 277 6.06 26.40 -10.28
C VAL A 277 5.58 25.14 -11.00
N LEU A 278 6.36 24.65 -11.96
CA LEU A 278 6.08 23.42 -12.70
C LEU A 278 7.22 22.43 -12.49
N ILE A 279 6.89 21.29 -11.90
CA ILE A 279 7.80 20.17 -11.68
C ILE A 279 7.45 19.07 -12.68
N VAL A 280 8.37 18.77 -13.59
CA VAL A 280 8.25 17.71 -14.58
C VAL A 280 9.07 16.52 -14.12
N MET A 281 8.38 15.45 -13.73
CA MET A 281 8.96 14.29 -13.06
C MET A 281 8.37 12.98 -13.61
N PRO A 282 8.57 12.68 -14.90
CA PRO A 282 8.06 11.45 -15.51
C PRO A 282 8.54 10.21 -14.75
N CYS A 283 7.62 9.39 -14.26
CA CYS A 283 7.96 8.18 -13.54
C CYS A 283 8.70 7.19 -14.45
N GLY A 284 9.62 6.40 -13.89
CA GLY A 284 10.48 5.49 -14.65
C GLY A 284 11.66 6.17 -15.36
N PHE A 285 11.72 7.50 -15.42
CA PHE A 285 12.76 8.24 -16.15
C PHE A 285 13.78 8.90 -15.22
N ASN A 286 15.04 8.90 -15.65
CA ASN A 286 16.11 9.68 -15.04
C ASN A 286 16.03 11.16 -15.48
N LEU A 287 16.89 12.01 -14.91
CA LEU A 287 16.90 13.44 -15.22
C LEU A 287 17.07 13.73 -16.72
N GLU A 288 17.95 13.01 -17.42
CA GLU A 288 18.19 13.23 -18.87
C GLU A 288 16.91 13.03 -19.69
N ARG A 289 16.19 11.93 -19.46
CA ARG A 289 14.90 11.69 -20.11
C ARG A 289 13.85 12.71 -19.68
N ALA A 290 13.82 13.10 -18.40
CA ALA A 290 12.90 14.13 -17.89
C ALA A 290 13.10 15.49 -18.58
N ILE A 291 14.35 15.90 -18.83
CA ILE A 291 14.70 17.10 -19.62
C ILE A 291 14.12 17.00 -21.03
N VAL A 292 14.30 15.87 -21.72
CA VAL A 292 13.75 15.64 -23.06
C VAL A 292 12.23 15.76 -23.06
N GLN A 293 11.54 15.16 -22.07
CA GLN A 293 10.08 15.26 -21.96
C GLN A 293 9.62 16.69 -21.66
N THR A 294 10.35 17.40 -20.82
CA THR A 294 10.05 18.81 -20.51
C THR A 294 10.15 19.69 -21.77
N ASN A 295 11.11 19.41 -22.66
CA ASN A 295 11.26 20.14 -23.92
C ASN A 295 10.06 19.97 -24.87
N GLN A 296 9.30 18.87 -24.76
CA GLN A 296 8.11 18.67 -25.58
C GLN A 296 6.97 19.63 -25.20
N LEU A 297 6.91 20.05 -23.93
CA LEU A 297 5.91 21.01 -23.42
C LEU A 297 6.06 22.41 -24.02
N LEU A 298 7.22 22.76 -24.58
CA LEU A 298 7.47 24.07 -25.19
C LEU A 298 6.55 24.36 -26.38
N GLN A 299 6.00 23.31 -27.00
CA GLN A 299 5.09 23.42 -28.14
C GLN A 299 3.62 23.58 -27.74
N GLU A 300 3.30 23.47 -26.45
CA GLU A 300 1.92 23.52 -26.01
C GLU A 300 1.31 24.94 -26.11
N PRO A 301 0.04 25.07 -26.53
CA PRO A 301 -0.61 26.38 -26.64
C PRO A 301 -0.68 27.08 -25.29
N GLY A 302 -0.23 28.33 -25.20
CA GLY A 302 -0.25 29.06 -23.92
C GLY A 302 0.96 28.78 -23.02
N TRP A 303 1.94 27.98 -23.46
CA TRP A 303 3.15 27.67 -22.67
C TRP A 303 3.88 28.92 -22.19
N ARG A 304 4.17 29.87 -23.10
CA ARG A 304 4.92 31.10 -22.78
C ARG A 304 4.16 32.05 -21.86
N GLU A 305 2.85 31.86 -21.75
CA GLU A 305 1.94 32.64 -20.93
C GLU A 305 1.85 32.14 -19.50
N LEU A 306 2.27 30.89 -19.23
CA LEU A 306 2.27 30.32 -17.89
C LEU A 306 3.14 31.14 -16.92
N PRO A 307 2.65 31.43 -15.69
CA PRO A 307 3.46 32.12 -14.68
C PRO A 307 4.78 31.40 -14.37
N ALA A 308 4.76 30.07 -14.27
CA ALA A 308 5.96 29.26 -14.10
C ALA A 308 7.00 29.51 -15.20
N VAL A 309 6.58 29.59 -16.46
CA VAL A 309 7.50 29.80 -17.59
C VAL A 309 8.06 31.21 -17.59
N ARG A 310 7.22 32.23 -17.33
CA ARG A 310 7.65 33.64 -17.26
C ARG A 310 8.59 33.91 -16.08
N GLY A 311 8.39 33.21 -14.96
CA GLY A 311 9.24 33.28 -13.78
C GLY A 311 10.48 32.37 -13.85
N GLY A 312 10.63 31.58 -14.91
CA GLY A 312 11.69 30.58 -15.03
C GLY A 312 11.56 29.41 -14.04
N ASN A 313 10.40 29.18 -13.44
CA ASN A 313 10.18 28.18 -12.40
C ASN A 313 9.65 26.86 -12.97
N VAL A 314 10.31 26.37 -14.03
CA VAL A 314 10.04 25.07 -14.63
C VAL A 314 11.24 24.18 -14.41
N PHE A 315 11.03 23.03 -13.78
CA PHE A 315 12.08 22.14 -13.34
C PHE A 315 11.84 20.71 -13.83
N ALA A 316 12.82 20.15 -14.54
CA ALA A 316 12.90 18.71 -14.77
C ALA A 316 13.65 18.07 -13.61
N VAL A 317 13.15 16.96 -13.06
CA VAL A 317 13.76 16.29 -11.89
C VAL A 317 13.87 14.79 -12.10
N ASP A 318 14.80 14.15 -11.39
CA ASP A 318 14.85 12.69 -11.33
C ASP A 318 13.70 12.15 -10.47
N ALA A 319 12.61 11.75 -11.14
CA ALA A 319 11.43 11.21 -10.50
C ALA A 319 11.74 9.92 -9.75
N ASN A 320 12.54 9.04 -10.34
CA ASN A 320 12.88 7.74 -9.77
C ASN A 320 13.58 7.89 -8.42
N ALA A 321 14.52 8.83 -8.31
CA ALA A 321 15.25 9.04 -7.07
C ALA A 321 14.40 9.66 -5.95
N TYR A 322 13.52 10.60 -6.30
CA TYR A 322 13.00 11.56 -5.31
C TYR A 322 11.48 11.59 -5.18
N PHE A 323 10.71 11.12 -6.17
CA PHE A 323 9.26 11.35 -6.22
C PHE A 323 8.42 10.10 -6.49
N ALA A 324 8.91 9.15 -7.30
CA ALA A 324 8.16 7.99 -7.77
C ALA A 324 8.43 6.71 -6.97
N ARG A 325 9.51 6.65 -6.18
CA ARG A 325 9.86 5.50 -5.33
C ARG A 325 9.51 5.81 -3.87
N PRO A 326 8.43 5.23 -3.32
CA PRO A 326 8.01 5.48 -1.94
C PRO A 326 8.89 4.71 -0.94
N GLY A 327 10.15 5.11 -0.85
CA GLY A 327 11.18 4.52 0.00
C GLY A 327 11.94 5.59 0.79
N PRO A 328 13.08 5.24 1.40
CA PRO A 328 13.78 6.15 2.32
C PRO A 328 14.20 7.51 1.72
N ARG A 329 14.47 7.56 0.41
CA ARG A 329 14.85 8.80 -0.28
C ARG A 329 13.71 9.80 -0.49
N ILE A 330 12.46 9.44 -0.20
CA ILE A 330 11.32 10.35 -0.43
C ILE A 330 11.45 11.66 0.34
N VAL A 331 12.11 11.63 1.50
CA VAL A 331 12.38 12.82 2.31
C VAL A 331 13.35 13.78 1.61
N GLU A 332 14.33 13.25 0.87
CA GLU A 332 15.20 14.08 0.02
C GLU A 332 14.38 14.75 -1.10
N GLY A 333 13.35 14.09 -1.61
CA GLY A 333 12.43 14.70 -2.57
C GLY A 333 11.63 15.88 -1.98
N VAL A 334 11.23 15.80 -0.72
CA VAL A 334 10.56 16.92 -0.03
C VAL A 334 11.53 18.09 0.17
N GLU A 335 12.77 17.81 0.54
CA GLU A 335 13.83 18.82 0.68
C GLU A 335 14.15 19.50 -0.66
N LEU A 336 14.24 18.71 -1.75
CA LEU A 336 14.45 19.22 -3.10
C LEU A 336 13.28 20.12 -3.49
N LEU A 337 12.05 19.66 -3.29
CA LEU A 337 10.86 20.42 -3.63
C LEU A 337 10.79 21.74 -2.85
N ALA A 338 11.10 21.72 -1.56
CA ALA A 338 11.15 22.93 -0.74
C ALA A 338 12.21 23.92 -1.25
N HIS A 339 13.38 23.43 -1.68
CA HIS A 339 14.40 24.27 -2.32
C HIS A 339 13.94 24.85 -3.65
N LEU A 340 13.27 24.07 -4.50
CA LEU A 340 12.80 24.54 -5.81
C LEU A 340 11.67 25.58 -5.68
N ILE A 341 10.84 25.48 -4.62
CA ILE A 341 9.75 26.41 -4.37
C ILE A 341 10.25 27.67 -3.64
N HIS A 342 11.11 27.52 -2.63
CA HIS A 342 11.59 28.58 -1.74
C HIS A 342 13.13 28.53 -1.60
N PRO A 343 13.90 28.82 -2.66
CA PRO A 343 15.36 28.69 -2.66
C PRO A 343 16.06 29.59 -1.63
N GLU A 344 15.43 30.69 -1.23
CA GLU A 344 15.89 31.63 -0.21
C GLU A 344 15.71 31.13 1.23
N LEU A 345 14.83 30.14 1.45
CA LEU A 345 14.55 29.56 2.77
C LEU A 345 15.17 28.17 2.94
N CYS A 346 15.18 27.38 1.86
CA CYS A 346 15.61 26.00 1.88
C CYS A 346 16.81 25.82 0.96
N SER A 347 17.99 25.61 1.54
CA SER A 347 19.20 25.28 0.80
C SER A 347 19.21 23.80 0.41
N TRP A 348 19.62 23.51 -0.82
CA TRP A 348 19.84 22.13 -1.28
C TRP A 348 21.34 21.81 -1.31
N PRO A 349 21.82 20.82 -0.54
CA PRO A 349 23.21 20.42 -0.59
C PRO A 349 23.49 19.72 -1.91
N ALA A 350 24.15 20.41 -2.84
CA ALA A 350 24.57 19.81 -4.09
C ALA A 350 25.39 18.54 -3.81
N ILE A 351 24.88 17.37 -4.22
CA ILE A 351 25.64 16.13 -4.12
C ILE A 351 26.72 16.19 -5.19
N ARG A 352 28.00 16.10 -4.79
CA ARG A 352 29.13 16.12 -5.73
C ARG A 352 28.97 15.01 -6.77
N GLY A 353 28.89 15.38 -8.05
CA GLY A 353 29.02 14.47 -9.19
C GLY A 353 27.73 14.10 -9.94
N HIS A 354 26.54 14.52 -9.50
CA HIS A 354 25.29 14.27 -10.23
C HIS A 354 24.34 15.46 -10.18
N ALA A 355 23.87 15.93 -11.34
CA ALA A 355 22.77 16.89 -11.42
C ALA A 355 21.45 16.21 -11.01
N GLN A 356 20.69 16.85 -10.13
CA GLN A 356 19.47 16.28 -9.52
C GLN A 356 18.19 16.91 -10.09
N PHE A 357 18.32 18.09 -10.68
CA PHE A 357 17.29 18.80 -11.41
C PHE A 357 17.91 19.66 -12.51
N ALA A 358 17.09 20.09 -13.46
CA ALA A 358 17.45 21.07 -14.48
C ALA A 358 16.33 22.12 -14.58
N ARG A 359 16.72 23.39 -14.70
CA ARG A 359 15.80 24.52 -14.85
C ARG A 359 15.62 24.83 -16.34
N VAL A 360 14.39 25.12 -16.77
CA VAL A 360 14.10 25.56 -18.15
C VAL A 360 14.04 27.07 -18.21
N GLU A 361 14.85 27.70 -19.07
CA GLU A 361 14.83 29.15 -19.29
C GLU A 361 14.33 29.48 -20.71
N GLY A 362 13.12 30.07 -20.82
CA GLY A 362 12.59 30.90 -21.92
C GLY A 362 12.60 30.40 -23.39
N ARG A 363 13.69 29.78 -23.87
CA ARG A 363 13.91 29.31 -25.25
C ARG A 363 14.63 27.94 -25.32
N GLY A 364 15.04 27.35 -24.20
CA GLY A 364 15.70 26.05 -24.12
C GLY A 364 16.33 25.82 -22.74
N ILE A 365 16.78 24.61 -22.44
CA ILE A 365 17.47 24.30 -21.18
C ILE A 365 18.96 24.64 -21.35
N GLU A 366 19.47 25.65 -20.64
CA GLU A 366 20.92 25.89 -20.56
C GLU A 366 21.56 25.04 -19.44
N GLN A 367 22.40 24.11 -19.87
CA GLN A 367 23.50 23.41 -19.17
C GLN A 367 23.24 22.60 -17.88
N LEU A 368 23.56 21.31 -18.01
CA LEU A 368 24.04 20.40 -16.96
C LEU A 368 25.08 21.09 -16.08
N GLY A 369 24.94 20.99 -14.76
CA GLY A 369 26.00 21.37 -13.81
C GLY A 369 27.31 20.62 -14.08
N HIS A 370 28.21 21.31 -14.78
CA HIS A 370 29.66 21.13 -15.00
C HIS A 370 30.23 19.82 -15.61
N SER A 371 30.71 19.99 -16.86
CA SER A 371 31.89 19.40 -17.55
C SER A 371 31.97 17.88 -17.77
N PHE A 372 31.71 17.47 -19.02
CA PHE A 372 32.44 16.37 -19.66
C PHE A 372 33.42 16.96 -20.68
N GLY A 373 34.70 16.64 -20.49
CA GLY A 373 35.71 16.63 -21.54
C GLY A 373 36.44 15.30 -21.45
N GLU A 374 36.20 14.40 -22.40
CA GLU A 374 37.12 13.31 -22.67
C GLU A 374 38.41 13.88 -23.26
N GLY A 375 39.55 13.49 -22.70
CA GLY A 375 40.86 13.68 -23.35
C GLY A 375 41.97 14.18 -22.43
N GLY A 376 42.97 13.32 -22.22
CA GLY A 376 44.37 13.76 -22.18
C GLY A 376 44.91 14.26 -20.85
N ALA A 377 45.97 13.59 -20.40
CA ALA A 377 46.90 14.12 -19.42
C ALA A 377 47.46 15.49 -19.84
N SER A 378 47.57 16.44 -18.90
CA SER A 378 48.77 17.22 -18.58
C SER A 378 48.43 18.58 -17.93
N VAL A 379 49.16 18.86 -16.83
CA VAL A 379 49.84 20.12 -16.50
C VAL A 379 49.12 21.43 -16.86
N LEU A 380 48.75 22.22 -15.84
CA LEU A 380 49.34 23.54 -15.54
C LEU A 380 48.59 24.23 -14.40
N ALA A 381 49.32 24.45 -13.31
CA ALA A 381 49.01 25.44 -12.29
C ALA A 381 49.31 26.86 -12.83
N SER A 382 48.48 27.84 -12.54
CA SER A 382 48.75 29.29 -12.45
C SER A 382 47.43 30.06 -12.49
N GLN A 383 47.18 31.21 -11.86
CA GLN A 383 47.91 32.11 -10.97
C GLN A 383 46.88 33.16 -10.53
N TRP A 384 46.86 33.56 -9.25
CA TRP A 384 46.76 34.97 -8.84
C TRP A 384 47.15 35.12 -7.36
N PRO A 385 47.57 36.32 -6.90
CA PRO A 385 48.96 36.53 -6.52
C PRO A 385 49.16 36.82 -5.03
N SER A 386 50.42 36.63 -4.64
CA SER A 386 51.06 36.80 -3.35
C SER A 386 51.18 38.23 -2.83
N THR A 387 51.23 38.38 -1.51
CA THR A 387 52.15 39.32 -0.85
C THR A 387 53.00 38.60 0.20
N ASN A 388 54.30 38.46 -0.13
CA ASN A 388 55.56 38.37 0.64
C ASN A 388 55.48 38.30 2.18
N GLY A 389 56.31 37.53 2.89
CA GLY A 389 57.46 36.73 2.48
C GLY A 389 58.26 36.15 3.68
N SER A 390 59.20 35.28 3.31
CA SER A 390 60.42 34.81 3.99
C SER A 390 60.37 33.83 5.18
N ALA A 391 60.93 32.65 4.88
CA ALA A 391 61.99 31.93 5.60
C ALA A 391 61.61 30.87 6.66
N GLY A 392 62.15 29.66 6.43
CA GLY A 392 62.69 28.83 7.51
C GLY A 392 62.06 27.45 7.72
N ALA A 393 62.71 26.43 7.17
CA ALA A 393 63.03 25.15 7.82
C ALA A 393 61.92 24.33 8.55
N SER A 394 61.69 23.11 8.05
CA SER A 394 61.31 21.94 8.88
C SER A 394 62.50 21.52 9.79
N PRO A 395 62.38 20.64 10.81
CA PRO A 395 61.27 19.72 11.11
C PRO A 395 60.88 19.51 12.62
N HIS A 396 59.64 19.06 12.85
CA HIS A 396 59.09 18.38 14.07
C HIS A 396 59.08 19.16 15.42
N PRO A 397 58.46 18.63 16.49
CA PRO A 397 57.04 18.36 16.71
C PRO A 397 56.52 19.10 17.98
N CYS A 398 55.29 19.64 18.02
CA CYS A 398 54.80 20.18 19.30
C CYS A 398 53.27 20.26 19.43
N SER A 399 52.77 19.56 20.46
CA SER A 399 51.84 20.06 21.48
C SER A 399 50.57 20.78 21.01
N LEU A 400 49.48 20.02 20.92
CA LEU A 400 48.14 20.57 21.10
C LEU A 400 47.94 20.90 22.59
N LYS A 401 48.09 22.18 22.94
CA LYS A 401 47.53 22.73 24.18
C LYS A 401 46.01 22.84 24.04
N GLY A 402 45.34 22.43 25.11
CA GLY A 402 43.91 22.13 25.16
C GLY A 402 43.00 23.32 24.86
N TYR A 403 42.01 23.03 24.01
CA TYR A 403 40.74 23.74 24.00
C TYR A 403 39.79 22.96 24.92
N GLN A 404 39.51 23.49 26.11
CA GLN A 404 38.50 22.92 26.99
C GLN A 404 37.12 23.16 26.37
N SER A 405 36.60 22.13 25.69
CA SER A 405 35.18 21.99 25.38
C SER A 405 34.45 21.59 26.67
N GLN A 406 33.86 22.56 27.36
CA GLN A 406 32.81 22.25 28.34
C GLN A 406 31.56 21.79 27.59
N THR A 407 31.42 20.49 27.38
CA THR A 407 30.12 19.88 27.13
C THR A 407 29.45 19.67 28.48
N SER A 408 28.60 20.61 28.89
CA SER A 408 27.61 20.31 29.93
C SER A 408 26.56 19.38 29.33
N SER A 409 26.73 18.07 29.49
CA SER A 409 25.66 17.12 29.23
C SER A 409 24.66 17.20 30.38
N THR A 410 23.61 18.00 30.23
CA THR A 410 22.40 17.85 31.05
C THR A 410 21.71 16.56 30.60
N ALA A 411 22.04 15.45 31.24
CA ALA A 411 21.32 14.19 31.08
C ALA A 411 19.92 14.35 31.69
N PHE A 412 18.89 13.86 30.99
CA PHE A 412 17.53 13.83 31.50
C PHE A 412 17.45 13.06 32.82
N THR A 413 16.75 13.62 33.78
CA THR A 413 16.47 12.96 35.06
C THR A 413 15.46 11.82 34.86
N LEU A 414 15.52 10.80 35.71
CA LEU A 414 14.57 9.67 35.71
C LEU A 414 13.11 10.14 35.78
N VAL A 415 12.85 11.24 36.49
CA VAL A 415 11.52 11.84 36.64
C VAL A 415 11.02 12.40 35.31
N GLU A 416 11.85 13.12 34.57
CA GLU A 416 11.49 13.67 33.26
C GLU A 416 11.19 12.57 32.25
N LEU A 417 11.98 11.49 32.25
CA LEU A 417 11.75 10.34 31.36
C LEU A 417 10.40 9.65 31.67
N LEU A 418 10.06 9.48 32.95
CA LEU A 418 8.79 8.87 33.35
C LEU A 418 7.58 9.74 32.97
N VAL A 419 7.70 11.06 33.13
CA VAL A 419 6.67 12.01 32.69
C VAL A 419 6.47 11.92 31.17
N VAL A 420 7.56 11.94 30.38
CA VAL A 420 7.49 11.85 28.92
C VAL A 420 6.84 10.54 28.46
N ILE A 421 7.25 9.40 29.03
CA ILE A 421 6.65 8.11 28.67
C ILE A 421 5.17 8.08 29.05
N SER A 422 4.78 8.61 30.23
CA SER A 422 3.37 8.66 30.64
C SER A 422 2.52 9.53 29.71
N VAL A 423 3.04 10.66 29.25
CA VAL A 423 2.38 11.54 28.27
C VAL A 423 2.25 10.83 26.94
N ILE A 424 3.30 10.15 26.45
CA ILE A 424 3.23 9.38 25.19
C ILE A 424 2.20 8.26 25.29
N VAL A 425 2.17 7.49 26.38
CA VAL A 425 1.18 6.41 26.58
C VAL A 425 -0.25 6.97 26.63
N LEU A 426 -0.45 8.10 27.31
CA LEU A 426 -1.74 8.77 27.37
C LEU A 426 -2.18 9.29 26.00
N LEU A 427 -1.30 9.99 25.28
CA LEU A 427 -1.56 10.48 23.92
C LEU A 427 -1.82 9.34 22.93
N ALA A 428 -1.01 8.28 22.95
CA ALA A 428 -1.22 7.09 22.12
C ALA A 428 -2.55 6.39 22.45
N GLY A 429 -2.94 6.35 23.73
CA GLY A 429 -4.23 5.84 24.18
C GLY A 429 -5.43 6.59 23.61
N PHE A 430 -5.29 7.90 23.34
CA PHE A 430 -6.32 8.70 22.67
C PHE A 430 -6.24 8.63 21.13
N LEU A 431 -5.04 8.49 20.55
CA LEU A 431 -4.83 8.50 19.10
C LEU A 431 -5.27 7.18 18.43
N LEU A 432 -4.98 6.02 19.05
CA LEU A 432 -5.28 4.70 18.48
C LEU A 432 -6.78 4.47 18.21
N PRO A 433 -7.71 4.82 19.12
CA PRO A 433 -9.14 4.74 18.84
C PRO A 433 -9.59 5.65 17.69
N ALA A 434 -9.01 6.85 17.56
CA ALA A 434 -9.34 7.79 16.49
C ALA A 434 -8.89 7.27 15.11
N LEU A 435 -7.67 6.74 15.03
CA LEU A 435 -7.14 6.10 13.82
C LEU A 435 -7.95 4.86 13.40
N ASN A 436 -8.33 4.02 14.38
CA ASN A 436 -9.18 2.86 14.11
C ASN A 436 -10.56 3.25 13.58
N ARG A 437 -11.16 4.33 14.12
CA ARG A 437 -12.43 4.89 13.61
C ARG A 437 -12.29 5.41 12.18
N SER A 438 -11.19 6.11 11.88
CA SER A 438 -10.89 6.62 10.54
C SER A 438 -10.76 5.48 9.52
N LYS A 439 -9.95 4.45 9.83
CA LYS A 439 -9.80 3.25 8.99
C LYS A 439 -11.12 2.50 8.78
N SER A 440 -11.93 2.33 9.83
CA SER A 440 -13.25 1.69 9.71
C SER A 440 -14.24 2.51 8.87
N SER A 441 -14.18 3.84 8.97
CA SER A 441 -15.00 4.75 8.16
C SER A 441 -14.62 4.64 6.69
N ALA A 442 -13.33 4.66 6.36
CA ALA A 442 -12.84 4.52 4.99
C ALA A 442 -13.27 3.18 4.36
N ARG A 443 -13.12 2.05 5.08
CA ARG A 443 -13.60 0.74 4.61
C ARG A 443 -15.11 0.71 4.41
N ARG A 444 -15.88 1.41 5.23
CA ARG A 444 -17.33 1.55 5.06
C ARG A 444 -17.67 2.34 3.79
N VAL A 445 -16.99 3.45 3.51
CA VAL A 445 -17.18 4.23 2.28
C VAL A 445 -16.91 3.38 1.04
N GLN A 446 -15.83 2.59 1.04
CA GLN A 446 -15.53 1.66 -0.05
C GLN A 446 -16.62 0.59 -0.20
N CYS A 447 -17.08 -0.02 0.90
CA CYS A 447 -18.18 -0.99 0.89
C CYS A 447 -19.48 -0.40 0.31
N VAL A 448 -19.84 0.83 0.69
CA VAL A 448 -20.98 1.55 0.11
C VAL A 448 -20.78 1.78 -1.40
N GLY A 449 -19.56 2.11 -1.83
CA GLY A 449 -19.20 2.22 -3.24
C GLY A 449 -19.38 0.90 -4.01
N HIS A 450 -18.96 -0.23 -3.42
CA HIS A 450 -19.17 -1.57 -4.00
C HIS A 450 -20.65 -1.91 -4.14
N LEU A 451 -21.44 -1.68 -3.09
CA LEU A 451 -22.89 -1.91 -3.11
C LEU A 451 -23.60 -1.05 -4.16
N ARG A 452 -23.22 0.23 -4.35
CA ARG A 452 -23.77 1.06 -5.42
C ARG A 452 -23.45 0.51 -6.81
N GLN A 453 -22.22 0.01 -7.03
CA GLN A 453 -21.86 -0.63 -8.30
C GLN A 453 -22.65 -1.93 -8.54
N LEU A 454 -22.87 -2.73 -7.49
CA LEU A 454 -23.75 -3.90 -7.55
C LEU A 454 -25.22 -3.52 -7.81
N GLY A 455 -25.67 -2.39 -7.27
CA GLY A 455 -27.00 -1.83 -7.54
C GLY A 455 -27.20 -1.43 -8.99
N LEU A 456 -26.24 -0.69 -9.57
CA LEU A 456 -26.25 -0.34 -10.98
C LEU A 456 -26.23 -1.58 -11.88
N ALA A 457 -25.38 -2.56 -11.56
CA ALA A 457 -25.35 -3.84 -12.28
C ALA A 457 -26.67 -4.61 -12.15
N GLY A 458 -27.32 -4.57 -10.98
CA GLY A 458 -28.64 -5.14 -10.75
C GLY A 458 -29.72 -4.49 -11.62
N GLN A 459 -29.73 -3.15 -11.69
CA GLN A 459 -30.65 -2.40 -12.55
C GLN A 459 -30.49 -2.76 -14.02
N MET A 460 -29.25 -2.76 -14.53
CA MET A 460 -28.96 -3.17 -15.91
C MET A 460 -29.42 -4.61 -16.18
N TYR A 461 -29.19 -5.53 -15.22
CA TYR A 461 -29.69 -6.89 -15.33
C TYR A 461 -31.21 -6.92 -15.44
N TRP A 462 -31.94 -6.20 -14.58
CA TRP A 462 -33.40 -6.19 -14.60
C TRP A 462 -33.94 -5.65 -15.92
N ASP A 463 -33.36 -4.55 -16.42
CA ASP A 463 -33.72 -3.97 -17.71
C ASP A 463 -33.57 -4.99 -18.86
N ASP A 464 -32.46 -5.73 -18.87
CA ASP A 464 -32.17 -6.76 -19.89
C ASP A 464 -33.01 -8.04 -19.71
N ASN A 465 -33.68 -8.22 -18.56
CA ASN A 465 -34.42 -9.43 -18.20
C ASN A 465 -35.92 -9.18 -17.96
N ALA A 466 -36.50 -8.20 -18.65
CA ALA A 466 -37.92 -7.83 -18.57
C ALA A 466 -38.40 -7.54 -17.14
N GLY A 467 -37.57 -6.82 -16.38
CA GLY A 467 -37.80 -6.46 -14.99
C GLY A 467 -37.61 -7.61 -13.99
N ASN A 468 -37.25 -8.83 -14.40
CA ASN A 468 -37.17 -9.96 -13.49
C ASN A 468 -35.83 -10.01 -12.74
N ALA A 469 -35.89 -10.23 -11.42
CA ALA A 469 -34.71 -10.46 -10.60
C ALA A 469 -34.01 -11.78 -10.95
N PHE A 470 -32.71 -11.89 -10.67
CA PHE A 470 -31.97 -13.13 -10.88
C PHE A 470 -32.19 -14.13 -9.73
N ARG A 471 -31.93 -15.40 -10.01
CA ARG A 471 -31.97 -16.46 -9.00
C ARG A 471 -30.74 -16.39 -8.10
N TRP A 472 -30.94 -16.61 -6.80
CA TRP A 472 -29.82 -16.71 -5.85
C TRP A 472 -28.97 -17.97 -6.11
N ARG A 473 -29.61 -19.03 -6.61
CA ARG A 473 -29.04 -20.33 -6.94
C ARG A 473 -29.56 -20.80 -8.31
N GLY A 474 -28.65 -21.08 -9.23
CA GLY A 474 -28.93 -21.59 -10.56
C GLY A 474 -29.06 -23.12 -10.63
N ALA A 475 -29.08 -23.67 -11.85
CA ALA A 475 -29.06 -25.11 -12.06
C ALA A 475 -27.74 -25.73 -11.56
N ALA A 476 -27.81 -26.96 -11.06
CA ALA A 476 -26.61 -27.73 -10.75
C ALA A 476 -25.85 -28.04 -12.05
N THR A 477 -24.52 -28.00 -11.97
CA THR A 477 -23.63 -28.30 -13.10
C THR A 477 -22.84 -29.58 -12.84
N ASN A 478 -22.21 -30.13 -13.87
CA ASN A 478 -21.31 -31.27 -13.73
C ASN A 478 -20.02 -30.84 -13.02
N GLY A 479 -20.04 -30.86 -11.67
CA GLY A 479 -18.87 -30.56 -10.83
C GLY A 479 -19.04 -29.37 -9.89
N GLY A 480 -20.18 -28.67 -9.89
CA GLY A 480 -20.39 -27.53 -9.01
C GLY A 480 -21.78 -26.92 -9.09
N GLN A 481 -21.94 -25.75 -8.49
CA GLN A 481 -23.20 -25.04 -8.36
C GLN A 481 -23.01 -23.56 -8.72
N VAL A 482 -23.86 -23.07 -9.64
CA VAL A 482 -23.95 -21.63 -9.92
C VAL A 482 -24.78 -20.96 -8.83
N TYR A 483 -24.25 -19.88 -8.27
CA TYR A 483 -24.93 -18.93 -7.41
C TYR A 483 -24.90 -17.55 -8.05
N TRP A 484 -25.66 -16.60 -7.50
CA TRP A 484 -25.73 -15.25 -8.05
C TRP A 484 -24.36 -14.56 -8.15
N PHE A 485 -23.43 -14.87 -7.25
CA PHE A 485 -22.09 -14.28 -7.19
C PHE A 485 -21.03 -15.07 -7.99
N GLY A 486 -21.37 -16.23 -8.56
CA GLY A 486 -20.43 -17.06 -9.32
C GLY A 486 -20.66 -18.56 -9.18
N TRP A 487 -19.79 -19.33 -9.84
CA TRP A 487 -19.80 -20.79 -9.79
C TRP A 487 -18.84 -21.32 -8.72
N LEU A 488 -19.31 -22.28 -7.92
CA LEU A 488 -18.54 -22.96 -6.88
C LEU A 488 -18.43 -24.44 -7.17
N GLU A 489 -17.21 -24.96 -7.14
CA GLU A 489 -16.95 -26.39 -7.28
C GLU A 489 -17.48 -27.20 -6.09
N ASN A 490 -17.96 -28.42 -6.34
CA ASN A 490 -18.30 -29.37 -5.30
C ASN A 490 -17.04 -29.83 -4.57
N GLY A 491 -17.03 -29.82 -3.22
CA GLY A 491 -15.88 -30.31 -2.46
C GLY A 491 -15.79 -29.77 -1.04
N GLY A 492 -14.62 -29.94 -0.43
CA GLY A 492 -14.30 -29.42 0.89
C GLY A 492 -14.19 -27.90 0.89
N GLU A 493 -14.79 -27.24 1.89
CA GLU A 493 -14.74 -25.78 2.01
C GLU A 493 -13.30 -25.29 2.21
N GLY A 494 -13.02 -24.11 1.66
CA GLY A 494 -11.68 -23.53 1.60
C GLY A 494 -10.80 -24.06 0.47
N ALA A 495 -11.17 -25.19 -0.14
CA ALA A 495 -10.44 -25.80 -1.27
C ALA A 495 -11.23 -25.79 -2.59
N ARG A 496 -12.52 -25.42 -2.56
CA ARG A 496 -13.36 -25.34 -3.77
C ARG A 496 -12.79 -24.31 -4.73
N ARG A 497 -12.73 -24.62 -6.03
CA ARG A 497 -12.51 -23.58 -7.05
C ARG A 497 -13.74 -22.67 -7.11
N PHE A 498 -13.49 -21.38 -7.28
CA PHE A 498 -14.52 -20.36 -7.44
C PHE A 498 -14.28 -19.58 -8.72
N ASP A 499 -15.31 -19.51 -9.56
CA ASP A 499 -15.31 -18.75 -10.79
C ASP A 499 -16.38 -17.66 -10.74
N ARG A 500 -15.93 -16.43 -10.53
CA ARG A 500 -16.79 -15.24 -10.51
C ARG A 500 -17.41 -14.92 -11.86
N ALA A 501 -16.82 -15.36 -12.96
CA ALA A 501 -17.28 -15.01 -14.30
C ALA A 501 -18.69 -15.53 -14.60
N GLN A 502 -19.09 -16.57 -13.86
CA GLN A 502 -20.41 -17.20 -13.96
C GLN A 502 -21.46 -16.58 -13.05
N GLY A 503 -21.16 -15.46 -12.38
CA GLY A 503 -22.12 -14.73 -11.55
C GLY A 503 -23.12 -13.95 -12.40
N ALA A 504 -24.36 -13.80 -11.92
CA ALA A 504 -25.44 -13.14 -12.65
C ALA A 504 -25.11 -11.68 -13.00
N LEU A 505 -24.39 -10.98 -12.12
CA LEU A 505 -24.02 -9.58 -12.30
C LEU A 505 -22.66 -9.40 -12.99
N HIS A 506 -21.88 -10.47 -13.17
CA HIS A 506 -20.52 -10.36 -13.70
C HIS A 506 -20.43 -9.63 -15.05
N PRO A 507 -21.31 -9.90 -16.04
CA PRO A 507 -21.27 -9.22 -17.34
C PRO A 507 -21.39 -7.69 -17.23
N TYR A 508 -22.14 -7.20 -16.25
CA TYR A 508 -22.42 -5.79 -16.01
C TYR A 508 -21.35 -5.11 -15.15
N LEU A 509 -20.53 -5.90 -14.45
CA LEU A 509 -19.48 -5.42 -13.55
C LEU A 509 -18.12 -5.28 -14.24
N ALA A 510 -17.95 -5.79 -15.46
CA ALA A 510 -16.69 -5.76 -16.22
C ALA A 510 -15.46 -6.20 -15.39
N GLY A 511 -15.63 -7.21 -14.53
CA GLY A 511 -14.53 -7.79 -13.74
C GLY A 511 -14.01 -6.96 -12.55
N ARG A 512 -14.70 -5.87 -12.14
CA ARG A 512 -14.23 -4.93 -11.10
C ARG A 512 -14.04 -5.50 -9.67
N GLY A 513 -14.47 -6.73 -9.40
CA GLY A 513 -14.18 -7.40 -8.12
C GLY A 513 -14.88 -6.80 -6.89
N VAL A 514 -16.01 -6.13 -7.09
CA VAL A 514 -16.76 -5.41 -6.05
C VAL A 514 -17.61 -6.32 -5.16
N GLU A 515 -17.64 -7.63 -5.43
CA GLU A 515 -18.43 -8.62 -4.69
C GLU A 515 -17.86 -8.90 -3.28
N VAL A 516 -16.62 -8.47 -3.02
CA VAL A 516 -15.92 -8.62 -1.74
C VAL A 516 -15.99 -7.33 -0.93
N CYS A 517 -16.39 -7.44 0.33
CA CYS A 517 -16.44 -6.30 1.24
C CYS A 517 -15.07 -6.06 1.88
N PRO A 518 -14.49 -4.84 1.81
CA PRO A 518 -13.15 -4.54 2.33
C PRO A 518 -13.07 -4.55 3.87
N ALA A 519 -14.21 -4.59 4.57
CA ALA A 519 -14.25 -4.71 6.02
C ALA A 519 -14.34 -6.15 6.53
N LEU A 520 -14.60 -7.13 5.65
CA LEU A 520 -14.65 -8.54 6.07
C LEU A 520 -13.23 -9.09 6.20
N ASN A 521 -12.89 -9.58 7.39
CA ASN A 521 -11.55 -10.08 7.66
C ASN A 521 -11.43 -11.57 7.32
N TYR A 522 -11.18 -11.87 6.05
CA TYR A 522 -10.95 -13.23 5.54
C TYR A 522 -9.67 -13.89 6.10
N LEU A 523 -8.77 -13.11 6.70
CA LEU A 523 -7.53 -13.59 7.32
C LEU A 523 -7.71 -13.92 8.81
N SER A 524 -8.90 -13.72 9.37
CA SER A 524 -9.17 -14.06 10.76
C SER A 524 -9.04 -15.57 10.97
N PRO A 525 -8.35 -16.04 12.03
CA PRO A 525 -8.32 -17.47 12.38
C PRO A 525 -9.69 -18.05 12.73
N GLN A 526 -10.66 -17.17 13.07
CA GLN A 526 -12.06 -17.55 13.27
C GLN A 526 -12.87 -17.52 11.97
N PHE A 527 -12.23 -17.33 10.81
CA PHE A 527 -12.88 -17.32 9.51
C PHE A 527 -12.67 -18.66 8.80
N LYS A 528 -13.75 -19.19 8.24
CA LYS A 528 -13.80 -20.41 7.44
C LYS A 528 -14.17 -20.02 6.02
N LEU A 529 -13.22 -20.17 5.10
CA LEU A 529 -13.41 -19.83 3.69
C LEU A 529 -14.34 -20.84 3.00
N LYS A 530 -15.21 -20.35 2.12
CA LYS A 530 -16.04 -21.23 1.28
C LYS A 530 -15.33 -21.75 0.04
N ALA A 531 -14.45 -20.96 -0.56
CA ALA A 531 -13.65 -21.35 -1.71
C ALA A 531 -12.16 -21.05 -1.48
N THR A 532 -11.34 -21.24 -2.51
CA THR A 532 -9.93 -20.82 -2.50
C THR A 532 -9.85 -19.29 -2.46
N GLY A 533 -9.75 -18.74 -1.25
CA GLY A 533 -9.67 -17.30 -1.00
C GLY A 533 -11.02 -16.61 -0.83
N ALA A 534 -10.98 -15.28 -0.72
CA ALA A 534 -12.17 -14.43 -0.54
C ALA A 534 -13.08 -14.51 -1.77
N SER A 535 -14.30 -14.98 -1.58
CA SER A 535 -15.23 -15.24 -2.69
C SER A 535 -16.24 -14.10 -2.88
N PHE A 536 -16.93 -13.71 -1.81
CA PHE A 536 -17.94 -12.66 -1.79
C PHE A 536 -18.17 -12.20 -0.33
N GLY A 537 -18.76 -11.02 -0.15
CA GLY A 537 -18.99 -10.42 1.18
C GLY A 537 -20.43 -10.00 1.45
N TYR A 538 -21.31 -10.17 0.48
CA TYR A 538 -22.71 -9.73 0.49
C TYR A 538 -23.65 -10.93 0.35
N GLY A 539 -24.86 -10.80 0.88
CA GLY A 539 -25.93 -11.77 0.74
C GLY A 539 -27.06 -11.18 -0.08
N TYR A 540 -27.73 -12.03 -0.86
CA TYR A 540 -28.88 -11.67 -1.68
C TYR A 540 -30.20 -11.96 -0.97
N ASN A 541 -31.15 -11.03 -1.07
CA ASN A 541 -32.45 -11.18 -0.43
C ASN A 541 -33.25 -12.31 -1.09
N LEU A 542 -33.56 -13.37 -0.33
CA LEU A 542 -34.25 -14.54 -0.86
C LEU A 542 -35.66 -14.25 -1.36
N VAL A 543 -36.33 -13.21 -0.86
CA VAL A 543 -37.68 -12.86 -1.34
C VAL A 543 -37.68 -12.57 -2.84
N LEU A 544 -36.59 -12.02 -3.38
CA LEU A 544 -36.42 -11.72 -4.80
C LEU A 544 -36.22 -12.98 -5.66
N SER A 545 -35.83 -14.10 -5.04
CA SER A 545 -35.65 -15.39 -5.70
C SER A 545 -36.46 -16.49 -5.00
N PRO A 546 -37.79 -16.51 -5.18
CA PRO A 546 -38.66 -17.55 -4.67
C PRO A 546 -38.25 -18.95 -5.17
N PRO A 547 -38.86 -20.03 -4.64
CA PRO A 547 -38.56 -21.40 -5.07
C PRO A 547 -38.68 -21.58 -6.60
N PRO A 548 -37.96 -22.56 -7.20
CA PRO A 548 -37.90 -22.73 -8.66
C PRO A 548 -39.26 -22.85 -9.37
N ALA A 549 -40.30 -23.33 -8.65
CA ALA A 549 -41.66 -23.45 -9.17
C ALA A 549 -42.40 -22.11 -9.39
N GLN A 550 -41.86 -21.00 -8.88
CA GLN A 550 -42.41 -19.64 -9.05
C GLN A 550 -41.40 -18.77 -9.81
N PRO A 551 -41.83 -17.87 -10.70
CA PRO A 551 -40.92 -16.94 -11.37
C PRO A 551 -40.23 -16.02 -10.37
N PRO A 552 -39.01 -15.50 -10.66
CA PRO A 552 -38.41 -14.45 -9.86
C PRO A 552 -39.33 -13.24 -9.70
N ILE A 553 -39.12 -12.46 -8.63
CA ILE A 553 -39.87 -11.21 -8.47
C ILE A 553 -39.57 -10.28 -9.64
N ASN A 554 -40.63 -9.69 -10.18
CA ASN A 554 -40.51 -8.65 -11.17
C ASN A 554 -40.45 -7.29 -10.47
N MET A 555 -39.36 -6.57 -10.70
CA MET A 555 -39.02 -5.31 -10.05
C MET A 555 -40.02 -4.20 -10.37
N ASP A 556 -40.65 -4.23 -11.55
CA ASP A 556 -41.69 -3.27 -11.95
C ASP A 556 -42.98 -3.44 -11.16
N LYS A 557 -43.15 -4.60 -10.49
CA LYS A 557 -44.32 -4.91 -9.67
C LYS A 557 -44.11 -4.63 -8.19
N LEU A 558 -42.92 -4.20 -7.78
CA LEU A 558 -42.64 -3.87 -6.39
C LEU A 558 -43.32 -2.56 -6.02
N ALA A 559 -44.19 -2.59 -5.00
CA ALA A 559 -44.87 -1.40 -4.52
C ALA A 559 -43.90 -0.43 -3.79
N ARG A 560 -42.84 -0.97 -3.16
CA ARG A 560 -41.93 -0.22 -2.28
C ARG A 560 -40.46 -0.61 -2.49
N ALA A 561 -39.94 -0.39 -3.71
CA ALA A 561 -38.55 -0.70 -4.05
C ALA A 561 -37.51 0.00 -3.14
N ALA A 562 -37.82 1.21 -2.64
CA ALA A 562 -36.97 1.94 -1.69
C ALA A 562 -36.97 1.36 -0.27
N GLU A 563 -37.75 0.32 0.01
CA GLU A 563 -37.83 -0.29 1.35
C GLU A 563 -37.43 -1.76 1.37
N LEU A 564 -37.31 -2.37 0.19
CA LEU A 564 -36.90 -3.75 0.04
C LEU A 564 -35.38 -3.86 -0.19
N VAL A 565 -34.68 -4.58 0.67
CA VAL A 565 -33.25 -4.85 0.51
C VAL A 565 -33.02 -5.77 -0.68
N PHE A 566 -32.07 -5.40 -1.53
CA PHE A 566 -31.53 -6.20 -2.62
C PHE A 566 -30.31 -7.01 -2.16
N LEU A 567 -29.29 -6.34 -1.61
CA LEU A 567 -28.06 -6.96 -1.09
C LEU A 567 -27.69 -6.35 0.27
N ALA A 568 -27.07 -7.11 1.17
CA ALA A 568 -26.47 -6.54 2.39
C ALA A 568 -25.21 -7.29 2.82
N ASP A 569 -24.40 -6.68 3.69
CA ASP A 569 -23.25 -7.35 4.30
C ASP A 569 -23.66 -8.68 4.97
N SER A 570 -23.13 -9.81 4.49
CA SER A 570 -23.56 -11.14 4.93
C SER A 570 -22.42 -12.01 5.41
N ALA A 571 -22.68 -12.80 6.45
CA ALA A 571 -21.85 -13.88 6.95
C ALA A 571 -22.69 -14.77 7.88
N GLN A 572 -22.26 -16.01 8.10
CA GLN A 572 -22.92 -16.92 9.04
C GLN A 572 -21.94 -17.42 10.09
N VAL A 573 -22.43 -17.72 11.29
CA VAL A 573 -21.70 -18.51 12.28
C VAL A 573 -21.95 -20.00 12.01
N ASN A 574 -20.93 -20.70 11.51
CA ASN A 574 -20.96 -22.13 11.27
C ASN A 574 -20.51 -22.88 12.53
N THR A 575 -21.26 -23.91 12.89
CA THR A 575 -20.96 -24.80 14.03
C THR A 575 -21.09 -26.28 13.69
N PHE A 576 -21.27 -26.64 12.42
CA PHE A 576 -21.69 -27.98 12.03
C PHE A 576 -20.84 -28.59 10.92
N GLN A 577 -20.03 -27.79 10.21
CA GLN A 577 -19.24 -28.26 9.09
C GLN A 577 -17.75 -27.93 9.28
N ALA A 578 -16.92 -28.97 9.29
CA ALA A 578 -15.49 -28.88 9.52
C ALA A 578 -14.81 -27.82 8.61
N PRO A 579 -13.83 -27.07 9.13
CA PRO A 579 -13.22 -27.19 10.47
C PRO A 579 -14.07 -26.60 11.61
N ALA A 580 -15.25 -26.03 11.32
CA ALA A 580 -16.16 -25.55 12.34
C ALA A 580 -16.86 -26.72 13.07
N SER A 581 -17.13 -26.53 14.35
CA SER A 581 -17.87 -27.49 15.19
C SER A 581 -18.59 -26.76 16.32
N PRO A 582 -19.47 -27.40 17.11
CA PRO A 582 -20.13 -26.73 18.22
C PRO A 582 -19.17 -26.20 19.29
N ARG A 583 -17.97 -26.79 19.38
CA ARG A 583 -16.88 -26.36 20.28
C ARG A 583 -15.89 -25.38 19.61
N ASN A 584 -15.99 -25.19 18.30
CA ASN A 584 -15.15 -24.29 17.51
C ASN A 584 -16.03 -23.56 16.46
N PRO A 585 -16.90 -22.63 16.90
CA PRO A 585 -17.71 -21.83 15.99
C PRO A 585 -16.81 -20.95 15.12
N LEU A 586 -17.05 -20.96 13.80
CA LEU A 586 -16.31 -20.14 12.84
C LEU A 586 -17.27 -19.26 12.06
N LEU A 587 -16.81 -18.06 11.69
CA LEU A 587 -17.48 -17.17 10.76
C LEU A 587 -17.21 -17.64 9.32
N GLU A 588 -18.19 -17.62 8.44
CA GLU A 588 -18.00 -17.92 7.01
C GLU A 588 -18.79 -16.96 6.11
N GLU A 589 -18.41 -16.85 4.84
CA GLU A 589 -19.21 -16.14 3.85
C GLU A 589 -20.63 -16.75 3.76
N PHE A 590 -21.66 -15.96 3.49
CA PHE A 590 -23.01 -16.53 3.33
C PHE A 590 -23.81 -15.86 2.21
N TYR A 591 -24.54 -16.68 1.46
CA TYR A 591 -24.98 -16.34 0.10
C TYR A 591 -26.22 -15.47 0.04
N TYR A 592 -27.02 -15.50 1.09
CA TYR A 592 -28.35 -14.93 1.09
C TYR A 592 -28.75 -14.43 2.47
N LEU A 593 -29.84 -13.67 2.50
CA LEU A 593 -30.46 -13.16 3.71
C LEU A 593 -31.97 -13.36 3.66
N ASN A 594 -32.56 -13.59 4.82
CA ASN A 594 -33.99 -13.83 5.01
C ASN A 594 -34.42 -13.41 6.43
N THR A 595 -35.70 -13.55 6.75
CA THR A 595 -36.28 -13.18 8.05
C THR A 595 -35.97 -14.18 9.18
N ASN A 596 -35.49 -15.38 8.84
CA ASN A 596 -35.41 -16.52 9.75
C ASN A 596 -33.99 -16.73 10.31
N GLU A 597 -32.96 -16.49 9.50
CA GLU A 597 -31.58 -16.89 9.80
C GLU A 597 -30.67 -15.68 10.10
N ALA A 598 -29.85 -15.80 11.15
CA ALA A 598 -28.83 -14.82 11.48
C ALA A 598 -27.67 -14.89 10.47
N THR A 599 -27.82 -14.14 9.38
CA THR A 599 -26.94 -14.20 8.19
C THR A 599 -26.41 -12.83 7.79
N VAL A 600 -26.72 -11.78 8.56
CA VAL A 600 -26.28 -10.40 8.30
C VAL A 600 -25.16 -10.05 9.26
N HIS A 601 -24.06 -9.50 8.74
CA HIS A 601 -22.87 -9.22 9.53
C HIS A 601 -22.71 -7.70 9.74
N PHE A 602 -22.83 -7.26 10.98
CA PHE A 602 -22.80 -5.84 11.37
C PHE A 602 -21.35 -5.33 11.54
N ARG A 603 -20.52 -5.54 10.51
CA ARG A 603 -19.06 -5.37 10.51
C ARG A 603 -18.57 -3.92 10.46
N HIS A 604 -19.44 -2.96 10.16
CA HIS A 604 -19.08 -1.55 10.05
C HIS A 604 -19.44 -0.80 11.33
N SER A 605 -18.73 -1.06 12.42
CA SER A 605 -19.00 -0.44 13.73
C SER A 605 -20.42 -0.76 14.25
N ARG A 606 -20.82 -2.04 14.21
CA ARG A 606 -22.15 -2.55 14.60
C ARG A 606 -23.31 -2.11 13.70
N VAL A 607 -23.01 -1.69 12.46
CA VAL A 607 -24.00 -1.61 11.38
C VAL A 607 -23.59 -2.47 10.20
N ALA A 608 -24.57 -2.92 9.43
CA ALA A 608 -24.40 -3.53 8.12
C ALA A 608 -24.82 -2.50 7.07
N ASN A 609 -24.14 -2.43 5.93
CA ASN A 609 -24.64 -1.67 4.80
C ASN A 609 -25.63 -2.55 4.02
N ALA A 610 -26.79 -1.98 3.69
CA ALA A 610 -27.83 -2.61 2.91
C ALA A 610 -28.11 -1.76 1.67
N LEU A 611 -28.09 -2.40 0.51
CA LEU A 611 -28.50 -1.87 -0.78
C LEU A 611 -29.98 -2.20 -0.99
N PHE A 612 -30.77 -1.20 -1.34
CA PHE A 612 -32.20 -1.32 -1.61
C PHE A 612 -32.47 -1.46 -3.11
N CYS A 613 -33.66 -1.92 -3.46
CA CYS A 613 -34.05 -2.23 -4.84
C CYS A 613 -34.10 -0.99 -5.75
N ASP A 614 -34.22 0.21 -5.20
CA ASP A 614 -34.10 1.49 -5.93
C ASP A 614 -32.63 1.94 -6.15
N GLY A 615 -31.66 1.21 -5.61
CA GLY A 615 -30.23 1.47 -5.76
C GLY A 615 -29.59 2.32 -4.66
N HIS A 616 -30.35 2.83 -3.68
CA HIS A 616 -29.73 3.54 -2.56
C HIS A 616 -29.14 2.56 -1.54
N VAL A 617 -28.15 3.02 -0.76
CA VAL A 617 -27.47 2.22 0.26
C VAL A 617 -27.62 2.91 1.61
N ALA A 618 -28.14 2.21 2.61
CA ALA A 618 -28.32 2.71 3.96
C ALA A 618 -27.65 1.81 5.01
N PRO A 619 -27.17 2.38 6.14
CA PRO A 619 -26.71 1.58 7.27
C PRO A 619 -27.88 1.03 8.06
N GLU A 620 -27.83 -0.26 8.37
CA GLU A 620 -28.84 -0.96 9.16
C GLU A 620 -28.27 -1.56 10.44
N LYS A 621 -29.09 -1.52 11.49
CA LYS A 621 -28.78 -2.07 12.81
C LYS A 621 -29.35 -3.47 12.96
N PRO A 622 -28.78 -4.31 13.85
CA PRO A 622 -29.37 -5.61 14.15
C PRO A 622 -30.77 -5.44 14.72
N ALA A 623 -31.69 -6.30 14.27
CA ALA A 623 -33.00 -6.44 14.89
C ALA A 623 -32.84 -6.79 16.38
N HIS A 624 -33.81 -6.38 17.19
CA HIS A 624 -33.76 -6.59 18.64
C HIS A 624 -33.55 -8.07 18.97
N SER A 625 -32.57 -8.36 19.84
CA SER A 625 -32.22 -9.72 20.29
C SER A 625 -31.97 -10.72 19.15
N SER A 626 -31.48 -10.25 18.00
CA SER A 626 -31.22 -11.09 16.82
C SER A 626 -29.77 -11.57 16.67
N LEU A 627 -28.86 -11.09 17.52
CA LEU A 627 -27.44 -11.44 17.42
C LEU A 627 -27.20 -12.91 17.77
N ASP A 628 -26.37 -13.56 16.96
CA ASP A 628 -25.98 -14.95 17.11
C ASP A 628 -25.11 -15.14 18.35
N GLN A 629 -25.61 -15.93 19.30
CA GLN A 629 -24.95 -16.16 20.58
C GLN A 629 -23.78 -17.14 20.50
N ARG A 630 -23.65 -17.86 19.37
CA ARG A 630 -22.58 -18.86 19.20
C ARG A 630 -21.22 -18.21 18.98
N LEU A 631 -21.19 -17.00 18.41
CA LEU A 631 -19.97 -16.21 18.22
C LEU A 631 -20.24 -14.70 18.39
N PRO A 632 -20.53 -14.22 19.62
CA PRO A 632 -21.01 -12.87 19.86
C PRO A 632 -20.05 -11.75 19.44
N SER A 633 -18.74 -12.04 19.44
CA SER A 633 -17.69 -11.10 19.04
C SER A 633 -17.75 -10.71 17.56
N GLN A 634 -18.35 -11.55 16.70
CA GLN A 634 -18.47 -11.29 15.27
C GLN A 634 -19.74 -10.53 14.89
N VAL A 635 -20.66 -10.26 15.83
CA VAL A 635 -21.84 -9.40 15.58
C VAL A 635 -22.62 -9.81 14.31
N VAL A 636 -22.92 -11.09 14.19
CA VAL A 636 -23.82 -11.63 13.15
C VAL A 636 -25.24 -11.66 13.71
N GLY A 637 -26.24 -11.29 12.92
CA GLY A 637 -27.64 -11.27 13.37
C GLY A 637 -28.62 -11.15 12.21
N ARG A 638 -29.80 -10.57 12.46
CA ARG A 638 -30.85 -10.35 11.45
C ARG A 638 -31.11 -8.87 11.23
N LEU A 639 -31.52 -8.53 10.01
CA LEU A 639 -32.16 -7.24 9.74
C LEU A 639 -33.60 -7.26 10.23
N ARG A 640 -34.20 -6.07 10.33
CA ARG A 640 -35.62 -5.95 10.66
C ARG A 640 -36.48 -6.62 9.56
N PRO A 641 -37.49 -7.44 9.88
CA PRO A 641 -38.21 -8.23 8.88
C PRO A 641 -38.87 -7.39 7.78
N GLU A 642 -39.25 -6.16 8.08
CA GLU A 642 -40.01 -5.25 7.21
C GLU A 642 -39.24 -4.83 5.95
N ILE A 643 -37.91 -4.95 5.96
CA ILE A 643 -37.06 -4.62 4.80
C ILE A 643 -36.61 -5.87 4.03
N LEU A 644 -37.00 -7.06 4.47
CA LEU A 644 -36.65 -8.35 3.86
C LEU A 644 -37.85 -9.09 3.28
N ALA A 645 -39.07 -8.62 3.54
CA ALA A 645 -40.29 -9.14 2.99
C ALA A 645 -41.01 -8.00 2.25
N ASP A 646 -41.49 -8.28 1.05
CA ASP A 646 -42.49 -7.43 0.40
C ASP A 646 -43.85 -7.73 1.08
N PRO A 647 -44.51 -6.76 1.72
CA PRO A 647 -45.73 -6.99 2.51
C PRO A 647 -46.94 -7.46 1.70
#